data_AF-A0A812BSY1-F1
#
_entry.id   AF-A0A812BSY1-F1
#
_cell.length_a   1.000
_cell.length_b   1.000
_cell.length_c   1.000
_cell.angle_alpha   90.00
_cell.angle_beta   90.00
_cell.angle_gamma   90.00
#
_symmetry.space_group_name_H-M   'P 1'
#
loop_
_entity.id
_entity.type
_entity.pdbx_description
1 polymer ?
#
loop_
_entity_poly.entity_id
_entity_poly.type
_entity_poly.pdbx_seq_one_letter_code
_entity_poly.pdbx_strand_id
1 'polypeptide(L)'
;MAAMRDAATRQLVLALIMVLAAVALSDCPIGTYGPPECLQDCPLGCDQGKCNETTGDCTEGCLPGYMGTRCEKKCPNNKYGRGCTKTCSPMCLQGNCFGNNGTCEFGCAPGFRGRKCNEECDFTSFGDKCSKKCHCKDKSERCDKVTGKCKSGCKAGWLGKNCQKACDDYKFGYKCTKSCRCRDKKEACDKETGRCRSGCETGWSGEDCYRDCSRLSLYGNNCKKRCSHFCKNQKCDRVTGECLQGCTMGHQGTHCEEECPAGRYGEDCNNTCSPNCIDGVCEWYNGYCKNGCKPGWEMGRCDKVCNDFTFGYECLGTCKCNDDLEICNKSTGECLSGCLPGWKGKNCSLNCDYGTYGPNCSIYCGFCKNGATCDPVTGYCPQNICEFGWTGELCTEECESGFFGYNCSEYCGFCSNNKTCDPYNGTCPEGCLDGYTGPICQRRVLADTYRNLMKNLAIALGVFTGLFAFTCIILMAVMLLVSKKKKDKKVITREEEIPESTDDRQELISPQSKHQLITIGNLVVGITDRKLTTGYFGDIWKARSLSSWDNTTEVALLIVRDGLSDDERGDLKEAKAMAEALGQHPNILSFITDAITEDRHYIALDYAESGDLRSYLLKMRKGSDKEPNVLVFFQVKLLYIAAEVACGLLYLSNHQTIHGNLCAQNIYLDEILRAKIGGFGLTKPAVVKDEYKWQAIETLKTGWSSTMSDLWAYGVLLWEIITVGGVPYGEIGRQELLEFLMSEKRLEIPTHCNPELETLIKNCWKENERERTQSDVMHERLLEMAREGESNGSSKPVKQRWTKIIYNHKYLWNASRQGNA
;
A
#
# COMPACT_ATOMS: atom_id res chain seq x y z
N MET A 1 3.50 137.04 -27.37
CA MET A 1 4.52 138.09 -27.58
C MET A 1 5.83 137.34 -27.78
N ALA A 2 6.40 137.22 -28.98
CA ALA A 2 6.85 138.28 -29.90
C ALA A 2 7.92 139.18 -29.24
N ALA A 3 9.11 139.45 -29.77
CA ALA A 3 10.00 138.90 -30.82
C ALA A 3 10.98 140.06 -31.18
N MET A 4 12.13 139.78 -31.84
CA MET A 4 13.15 140.78 -32.29
C MET A 4 13.97 141.42 -31.15
N ARG A 5 15.26 141.81 -31.30
CA ARG A 5 16.32 141.71 -32.36
C ARG A 5 17.69 141.61 -31.62
N ASP A 6 18.77 140.96 -32.07
CA ASP A 6 19.56 141.07 -33.34
C ASP A 6 20.36 142.42 -33.43
N ALA A 7 21.66 142.52 -33.74
CA ALA A 7 22.78 141.54 -33.86
C ALA A 7 24.16 142.25 -33.94
N ALA A 8 25.25 141.46 -33.80
CA ALA A 8 26.67 141.76 -34.16
C ALA A 8 27.39 142.91 -33.39
N THR A 9 28.74 143.04 -33.35
CA THR A 9 29.90 142.30 -33.90
C THR A 9 30.88 141.94 -32.75
N ARG A 10 31.56 140.78 -32.69
CA ARG A 10 32.83 140.42 -33.39
C ARG A 10 33.90 141.55 -33.43
N GLN A 11 35.20 141.33 -33.20
CA GLN A 11 35.98 140.19 -32.66
C GLN A 11 37.47 140.63 -32.50
N LEU A 12 38.24 140.06 -31.55
CA LEU A 12 39.72 139.88 -31.60
C LEU A 12 40.64 141.15 -31.67
N VAL A 13 41.90 141.17 -31.19
CA VAL A 13 42.65 140.29 -30.24
C VAL A 13 43.93 140.98 -29.70
N LEU A 14 44.47 140.46 -28.58
CA LEU A 14 45.85 140.57 -28.05
C LEU A 14 46.75 141.76 -28.42
N ALA A 15 47.05 142.61 -27.42
CA ALA A 15 48.41 143.07 -27.10
C ALA A 15 48.50 143.64 -25.65
N LEU A 16 49.51 143.38 -24.82
CA LEU A 16 50.40 142.19 -24.75
C LEU A 16 51.08 142.13 -23.34
N ILE A 17 50.85 141.03 -22.60
CA ILE A 17 51.78 140.20 -21.77
C ILE A 17 52.80 140.85 -20.77
N MET A 18 53.11 140.09 -19.69
CA MET A 18 54.21 140.19 -18.67
C MET A 18 53.74 140.63 -17.25
N VAL A 19 54.10 139.99 -16.12
CA VAL A 19 55.18 139.01 -15.76
C VAL A 19 54.70 137.89 -14.79
N LEU A 20 55.15 136.64 -15.06
CA LEU A 20 55.58 135.47 -14.22
C LEU A 20 55.42 135.45 -12.66
N ALA A 21 55.42 134.31 -11.92
CA ALA A 21 55.20 132.87 -12.17
C ALA A 21 55.28 132.02 -10.84
N ALA A 22 55.14 130.68 -10.95
CA ALA A 22 55.27 129.59 -9.95
C ALA A 22 54.06 129.34 -9.00
N VAL A 23 53.44 128.15 -8.83
CA VAL A 23 53.80 126.69 -8.91
C VAL A 23 54.30 126.11 -7.58
N ALA A 24 53.77 125.00 -7.03
CA ALA A 24 52.47 124.29 -7.21
C ALA A 24 52.26 123.24 -6.09
N LEU A 25 51.01 122.80 -5.84
CA LEU A 25 50.65 121.51 -5.23
C LEU A 25 49.19 121.15 -5.58
N SER A 26 48.97 120.00 -6.23
CA SER A 26 47.65 119.43 -6.52
C SER A 26 47.75 117.94 -6.86
N ASP A 27 46.96 117.12 -6.18
CA ASP A 27 46.97 115.65 -6.28
C ASP A 27 46.42 115.17 -7.65
N CYS A 28 46.83 113.99 -8.12
CA CYS A 28 46.40 113.50 -9.44
C CYS A 28 44.93 113.05 -9.44
N PRO A 29 44.16 113.32 -10.53
CA PRO A 29 42.79 112.82 -10.67
C PRO A 29 42.69 111.29 -10.57
N ILE A 30 41.62 110.80 -9.91
CA ILE A 30 41.35 109.36 -9.76
C ILE A 30 41.35 108.68 -11.13
N GLY A 31 42.24 107.70 -11.30
CA GLY A 31 42.48 107.02 -12.58
C GLY A 31 43.75 107.44 -13.30
N THR A 32 44.52 108.40 -12.77
CA THR A 32 45.82 108.85 -13.32
C THR A 32 46.91 108.95 -12.25
N TYR A 33 48.18 108.89 -12.67
CA TYR A 33 49.35 109.03 -11.79
C TYR A 33 50.53 109.71 -12.52
N GLY A 34 51.54 110.12 -11.75
CA GLY A 34 52.77 110.75 -12.25
C GLY A 34 52.74 112.28 -12.17
N PRO A 35 52.78 112.90 -10.97
CA PRO A 35 52.82 114.34 -10.81
C PRO A 35 54.12 114.96 -11.39
N PRO A 36 54.10 116.25 -11.78
CA PRO A 36 52.99 117.19 -11.64
C PRO A 36 51.97 117.16 -12.79
N GLU A 37 52.19 116.34 -13.82
CA GLU A 37 51.43 116.39 -15.08
C GLU A 37 50.34 115.31 -15.19
N CYS A 38 50.42 114.25 -14.37
CA CYS A 38 49.43 113.17 -14.25
C CYS A 38 49.07 112.48 -15.60
N LEU A 39 50.03 112.38 -16.51
CA LEU A 39 49.83 111.93 -17.90
C LEU A 39 49.73 110.41 -18.10
N GLN A 40 49.74 109.60 -17.04
CA GLN A 40 49.71 108.13 -17.14
C GLN A 40 48.44 107.56 -16.48
N ASP A 41 47.61 106.90 -17.28
CA ASP A 41 46.42 106.19 -16.79
C ASP A 41 46.81 105.08 -15.79
N CYS A 42 46.04 104.92 -14.72
CA CYS A 42 46.17 103.80 -13.81
C CYS A 42 46.04 102.47 -14.58
N PRO A 43 46.89 101.46 -14.30
CA PRO A 43 46.87 100.19 -15.02
C PRO A 43 45.46 99.58 -15.10
N LEU A 44 45.05 99.15 -16.30
CA LEU A 44 43.72 98.55 -16.56
C LEU A 44 43.41 97.30 -15.72
N GLY A 45 44.40 96.74 -15.01
CA GLY A 45 44.23 95.65 -14.05
C GLY A 45 43.90 96.09 -12.61
N CYS A 46 43.96 97.39 -12.29
CA CYS A 46 43.62 97.91 -10.96
C CYS A 46 42.12 97.77 -10.67
N ASP A 47 41.77 97.28 -9.48
CA ASP A 47 40.38 97.28 -9.03
C ASP A 47 39.87 98.72 -8.83
N GLN A 48 38.61 98.96 -9.20
CA GLN A 48 37.99 100.30 -9.22
C GLN A 48 38.75 101.36 -10.05
N GLY A 49 39.77 100.98 -10.84
CA GLY A 49 40.62 101.92 -11.59
C GLY A 49 41.53 102.79 -10.72
N LYS A 50 41.68 102.49 -9.41
CA LYS A 50 42.47 103.29 -8.47
C LYS A 50 43.93 102.83 -8.39
N CYS A 51 44.86 103.76 -8.45
CA CYS A 51 46.26 103.55 -8.18
C CYS A 51 46.87 104.71 -7.37
N ASN A 52 48.07 104.49 -6.81
CA ASN A 52 48.82 105.50 -6.10
C ASN A 52 49.32 106.59 -7.07
N GLU A 53 49.05 107.84 -6.73
CA GLU A 53 49.33 109.01 -7.57
C GLU A 53 50.81 109.18 -7.94
N THR A 54 51.75 108.65 -7.15
CA THR A 54 53.20 108.78 -7.40
C THR A 54 53.77 107.53 -8.07
N THR A 55 53.40 106.33 -7.63
CA THR A 55 54.04 105.07 -8.10
C THR A 55 53.24 104.33 -9.18
N GLY A 56 51.94 104.60 -9.30
CA GLY A 56 51.03 103.86 -10.17
C GLY A 56 50.73 102.42 -9.70
N ASP A 57 50.95 102.11 -8.42
CA ASP A 57 50.56 100.83 -7.79
C ASP A 57 49.07 100.81 -7.44
N CYS A 58 48.36 99.72 -7.72
CA CYS A 58 46.91 99.62 -7.56
C CYS A 58 46.49 99.52 -6.08
N THR A 59 45.87 100.57 -5.54
CA THR A 59 45.62 100.71 -4.09
C THR A 59 44.52 99.79 -3.55
N GLU A 60 43.50 99.46 -4.34
CA GLU A 60 42.46 98.48 -4.01
C GLU A 60 42.85 97.03 -4.43
N GLY A 61 44.09 96.84 -4.89
CA GLY A 61 44.59 95.60 -5.49
C GLY A 61 44.08 95.38 -6.92
N CYS A 62 44.09 94.12 -7.35
CA CYS A 62 43.86 93.74 -8.75
C CYS A 62 42.48 93.17 -9.07
N LEU A 63 41.99 93.48 -10.27
CA LEU A 63 40.88 92.77 -10.90
C LEU A 63 41.16 91.25 -10.98
N PRO A 64 40.13 90.39 -10.90
CA PRO A 64 40.32 88.95 -10.99
C PRO A 64 41.03 88.52 -12.28
N GLY A 65 42.15 87.80 -12.14
CA GLY A 65 43.00 87.40 -13.26
C GLY A 65 44.36 88.10 -13.34
N TYR A 66 44.62 89.07 -12.46
CA TYR A 66 45.85 89.86 -12.43
C TYR A 66 46.51 89.89 -11.03
N MET A 67 47.82 90.09 -11.01
CA MET A 67 48.69 90.20 -9.84
C MET A 67 49.92 91.08 -10.13
N GLY A 68 50.70 91.36 -9.08
CA GLY A 68 51.74 92.40 -9.08
C GLY A 68 51.21 93.68 -8.44
N THR A 69 52.10 94.58 -7.99
CA THR A 69 51.67 95.83 -7.33
C THR A 69 50.98 96.78 -8.31
N ARG A 70 51.27 96.65 -9.60
CA ARG A 70 50.68 97.41 -10.71
C ARG A 70 49.72 96.56 -11.54
N CYS A 71 49.36 95.37 -11.03
CA CYS A 71 48.53 94.36 -11.70
C CYS A 71 49.04 93.97 -13.10
N GLU A 72 50.35 94.09 -13.30
CA GLU A 72 51.03 94.00 -14.59
C GLU A 72 51.23 92.55 -15.08
N LYS A 73 50.95 91.56 -14.24
CA LYS A 73 51.09 90.13 -14.55
C LYS A 73 49.73 89.45 -14.50
N LYS A 74 49.41 88.65 -15.52
CA LYS A 74 48.27 87.72 -15.46
C LYS A 74 48.54 86.62 -14.41
N CYS A 75 47.48 86.00 -13.89
CA CYS A 75 47.63 84.86 -12.99
C CYS A 75 48.42 83.72 -13.65
N PRO A 76 49.28 83.01 -12.89
CA PRO A 76 49.81 81.72 -13.32
C PRO A 76 48.67 80.75 -13.63
N ASN A 77 48.85 79.87 -14.63
CA ASN A 77 47.77 79.03 -15.17
C ASN A 77 47.04 78.16 -14.13
N ASN A 78 47.68 77.87 -12.99
CA ASN A 78 47.12 77.10 -11.88
C ASN A 78 46.48 77.96 -10.77
N LYS A 79 46.30 79.28 -10.97
CA LYS A 79 45.65 80.19 -10.02
C LYS A 79 44.67 81.17 -10.68
N TYR A 80 43.71 81.67 -9.90
CA TYR A 80 42.67 82.58 -10.34
C TYR A 80 42.17 83.51 -9.22
N GLY A 81 41.33 84.49 -9.59
CA GLY A 81 40.68 85.43 -8.67
C GLY A 81 41.48 86.71 -8.40
N ARG A 82 40.98 87.55 -7.49
CA ARG A 82 41.66 88.79 -7.03
C ARG A 82 43.04 88.43 -6.46
N GLY A 83 44.07 89.10 -6.97
CA GLY A 83 45.48 88.85 -6.59
C GLY A 83 45.96 87.42 -6.83
N CYS A 84 45.28 86.65 -7.70
CA CYS A 84 45.61 85.25 -8.01
C CYS A 84 45.71 84.34 -6.76
N THR A 85 44.86 84.60 -5.77
CA THR A 85 44.90 83.95 -4.44
C THR A 85 44.28 82.56 -4.40
N LYS A 86 43.43 82.19 -5.37
CA LYS A 86 42.71 80.89 -5.39
C LYS A 86 43.37 79.94 -6.37
N THR A 87 43.66 78.70 -5.95
CA THR A 87 44.20 77.66 -6.85
C THR A 87 43.11 77.12 -7.78
N CYS A 88 43.46 76.81 -9.03
CA CYS A 88 42.60 76.05 -9.95
C CYS A 88 42.22 74.69 -9.37
N SER A 89 41.12 74.09 -9.87
CA SER A 89 40.77 72.73 -9.48
C SER A 89 41.86 71.75 -9.94
N PRO A 90 42.35 70.84 -9.08
CA PRO A 90 43.32 69.82 -9.51
C PRO A 90 42.72 68.83 -10.52
N MET A 91 41.40 68.87 -10.73
CA MET A 91 40.67 68.06 -11.73
C MET A 91 40.43 68.81 -13.05
N CYS A 92 40.93 70.04 -13.20
CA CYS A 92 41.09 70.67 -14.52
C CYS A 92 42.10 69.86 -15.34
N LEU A 93 41.81 69.57 -16.61
CA LEU A 93 42.81 68.99 -17.51
C LEU A 93 44.02 69.92 -17.66
N GLN A 94 45.22 69.34 -17.59
CA GLN A 94 46.51 70.04 -17.50
C GLN A 94 46.69 70.96 -16.26
N GLY A 95 45.73 70.99 -15.32
CA GLY A 95 45.76 71.88 -14.15
C GLY A 95 45.41 73.35 -14.44
N ASN A 96 45.11 73.70 -15.70
CA ASN A 96 44.88 75.08 -16.13
C ASN A 96 43.42 75.53 -15.92
N CYS A 97 43.24 76.77 -15.44
CA CYS A 97 41.94 77.43 -15.43
C CYS A 97 42.04 78.93 -15.76
N PHE A 98 40.97 79.50 -16.31
CA PHE A 98 40.92 80.92 -16.66
C PHE A 98 41.06 81.80 -15.41
N GLY A 99 42.15 82.56 -15.33
CA GLY A 99 42.55 83.31 -14.13
C GLY A 99 41.52 84.31 -13.59
N ASN A 100 40.56 84.75 -14.40
CA ASN A 100 39.49 85.65 -13.95
C ASN A 100 38.41 84.95 -13.13
N ASN A 101 37.93 83.78 -13.56
CA ASN A 101 36.74 83.14 -13.01
C ASN A 101 36.97 81.72 -12.46
N GLY A 102 38.08 81.07 -12.78
CA GLY A 102 38.44 79.72 -12.32
C GLY A 102 37.78 78.56 -13.06
N THR A 103 37.24 78.79 -14.26
CA THR A 103 36.71 77.75 -15.17
C THR A 103 37.87 77.01 -15.81
N CYS A 104 37.85 75.67 -15.82
CA CYS A 104 38.93 74.86 -16.38
C CYS A 104 39.02 75.03 -17.90
N GLU A 105 40.21 75.34 -18.40
CA GLU A 105 40.44 75.75 -19.81
C GLU A 105 40.16 74.60 -20.78
N PHE A 106 40.75 73.43 -20.52
CA PHE A 106 40.62 72.23 -21.36
C PHE A 106 39.51 71.27 -20.90
N GLY A 107 38.68 71.69 -19.93
CA GLY A 107 37.65 70.85 -19.31
C GLY A 107 38.18 69.97 -18.17
N CYS A 108 37.48 68.85 -17.91
CA CYS A 108 37.64 68.05 -16.70
C CYS A 108 38.33 66.71 -16.93
N ALA A 109 39.10 66.27 -15.94
CA ALA A 109 39.53 64.88 -15.83
C ALA A 109 38.32 63.92 -15.82
N PRO A 110 38.46 62.68 -16.32
CA PRO A 110 37.38 61.70 -16.30
C PRO A 110 36.87 61.45 -14.87
N GLY A 111 35.55 61.27 -14.71
CA GLY A 111 34.94 61.15 -13.37
C GLY A 111 34.55 62.48 -12.71
N PHE A 112 34.75 63.62 -13.39
CA PHE A 112 34.35 64.96 -12.94
C PHE A 112 33.62 65.76 -14.03
N ARG A 113 32.82 66.74 -13.60
CA ARG A 113 32.01 67.63 -14.46
C ARG A 113 31.86 69.04 -13.87
N GLY A 114 31.08 69.88 -14.56
CA GLY A 114 30.84 71.28 -14.20
C GLY A 114 31.98 72.20 -14.68
N ARG A 115 31.71 73.51 -14.78
CA ARG A 115 32.67 74.48 -15.37
C ARG A 115 34.01 74.56 -14.63
N LYS A 116 34.04 74.19 -13.34
CA LYS A 116 35.26 74.16 -12.50
C LYS A 116 35.75 72.75 -12.17
N CYS A 117 35.13 71.70 -12.73
CA CYS A 117 35.51 70.30 -12.48
C CYS A 117 35.49 69.88 -10.99
N ASN A 118 34.63 70.53 -10.20
CA ASN A 118 34.45 70.27 -8.76
C ASN A 118 33.26 69.36 -8.46
N GLU A 119 32.42 69.04 -9.46
CA GLU A 119 31.36 68.04 -9.32
C GLU A 119 31.94 66.67 -9.71
N GLU A 120 31.79 65.66 -8.87
CA GLU A 120 32.06 64.27 -9.28
C GLU A 120 30.94 63.73 -10.19
N CYS A 121 31.22 62.65 -10.93
CA CYS A 121 30.14 61.89 -11.56
C CYS A 121 29.23 61.23 -10.52
N ASP A 122 27.93 61.43 -10.71
CA ASP A 122 26.88 60.81 -9.91
C ASP A 122 26.91 59.29 -10.03
N PHE A 123 26.36 58.55 -9.05
CA PHE A 123 26.52 57.10 -8.91
C PHE A 123 25.96 56.28 -10.09
N THR A 124 25.11 56.88 -10.92
CA THR A 124 24.58 56.31 -12.17
C THR A 124 25.46 56.57 -13.42
N SER A 125 26.61 57.24 -13.28
CA SER A 125 27.37 57.83 -14.40
C SER A 125 28.90 57.77 -14.24
N PHE A 126 29.63 57.74 -15.36
CA PHE A 126 31.10 57.67 -15.37
C PHE A 126 31.76 58.29 -16.60
N GLY A 127 33.08 58.44 -16.52
CA GLY A 127 33.95 58.84 -17.62
C GLY A 127 33.90 60.33 -17.94
N ASP A 128 34.23 60.67 -19.18
CA ASP A 128 34.40 62.05 -19.64
C ASP A 128 33.09 62.84 -19.55
N LYS A 129 33.09 63.93 -18.79
CA LYS A 129 31.91 64.77 -18.49
C LYS A 129 30.72 63.97 -17.93
N CYS A 130 30.96 62.78 -17.35
CA CYS A 130 29.94 61.85 -16.85
C CYS A 130 28.94 61.36 -17.92
N SER A 131 29.39 61.29 -19.18
CA SER A 131 28.54 60.98 -20.34
C SER A 131 28.07 59.53 -20.45
N LYS A 132 28.73 58.58 -19.77
CA LYS A 132 28.44 57.14 -19.86
C LYS A 132 27.61 56.70 -18.65
N LYS A 133 26.58 55.89 -18.86
CA LYS A 133 25.70 55.38 -17.77
C LYS A 133 26.21 54.06 -17.20
N CYS A 134 26.05 53.87 -15.89
CA CYS A 134 26.42 52.66 -15.19
C CYS A 134 25.29 51.62 -15.16
N HIS A 135 25.65 50.36 -15.37
CA HIS A 135 24.73 49.22 -15.44
C HIS A 135 25.18 48.09 -14.50
N CYS A 136 25.44 48.46 -13.24
CA CYS A 136 25.81 47.53 -12.17
C CYS A 136 24.63 46.64 -11.75
N LYS A 137 24.95 45.47 -11.19
CA LYS A 137 23.97 44.49 -10.71
C LYS A 137 23.15 45.03 -9.54
N ASP A 138 23.82 45.69 -8.61
CA ASP A 138 23.20 46.44 -7.51
C ASP A 138 22.85 47.87 -7.97
N LYS A 139 21.64 48.34 -7.64
CA LYS A 139 21.17 49.71 -7.95
C LYS A 139 21.70 50.77 -6.97
N SER A 140 22.16 50.34 -5.79
CA SER A 140 22.78 51.18 -4.76
C SER A 140 24.31 51.26 -4.90
N GLU A 141 24.93 50.40 -5.73
CA GLU A 141 26.36 50.43 -5.97
C GLU A 141 26.76 51.63 -6.84
N ARG A 142 27.62 52.49 -6.30
CA ARG A 142 28.38 53.47 -7.08
C ARG A 142 29.46 52.75 -7.89
N CYS A 143 29.30 52.74 -9.20
CA CYS A 143 30.34 52.36 -10.16
C CYS A 143 31.60 53.21 -10.01
N ASP A 144 32.75 52.69 -10.46
CA ASP A 144 33.97 53.47 -10.55
C ASP A 144 33.79 54.68 -11.49
N LYS A 145 33.92 55.90 -10.97
CA LYS A 145 33.60 57.15 -11.69
C LYS A 145 34.46 57.39 -12.94
N VAL A 146 35.64 56.77 -13.05
CA VAL A 146 36.54 56.90 -14.21
C VAL A 146 36.24 55.83 -15.26
N THR A 147 36.21 54.56 -14.85
CA THR A 147 36.19 53.40 -15.75
C THR A 147 34.81 52.79 -15.95
N GLY A 148 33.84 53.07 -15.07
CA GLY A 148 32.50 52.46 -15.06
C GLY A 148 32.46 51.04 -14.52
N LYS A 149 33.57 50.54 -13.94
CA LYS A 149 33.63 49.18 -13.39
C LYS A 149 32.78 49.06 -12.13
N CYS A 150 31.90 48.05 -12.11
CA CYS A 150 31.11 47.63 -10.96
C CYS A 150 31.86 46.53 -10.18
N LYS A 151 31.82 46.55 -8.84
CA LYS A 151 32.36 45.46 -7.99
C LYS A 151 31.40 44.27 -7.97
N SER A 152 30.08 44.51 -7.95
CA SER A 152 29.05 43.46 -8.02
C SER A 152 28.88 42.82 -9.41
N GLY A 153 29.58 43.35 -10.42
CA GLY A 153 29.40 43.00 -11.83
C GLY A 153 28.20 43.69 -12.47
N CYS A 154 27.84 43.23 -13.67
CA CYS A 154 26.77 43.84 -14.47
C CYS A 154 25.39 43.30 -14.11
N LYS A 155 24.34 44.12 -14.26
CA LYS A 155 22.97 43.63 -14.23
C LYS A 155 22.68 42.68 -15.40
N ALA A 156 21.60 41.92 -15.28
CA ALA A 156 21.06 41.13 -16.39
C ALA A 156 20.81 42.03 -17.61
N GLY A 157 20.96 41.49 -18.82
CA GLY A 157 20.86 42.26 -20.06
C GLY A 157 22.13 42.99 -20.48
N TRP A 158 23.20 42.99 -19.67
CA TRP A 158 24.42 43.75 -19.92
C TRP A 158 25.69 42.94 -19.65
N LEU A 159 26.74 43.21 -20.44
CA LEU A 159 28.02 42.50 -20.42
C LEU A 159 29.21 43.42 -20.73
N GLY A 160 30.42 42.92 -20.47
CA GLY A 160 31.68 43.62 -20.70
C GLY A 160 32.34 44.12 -19.42
N LYS A 161 33.60 44.58 -19.51
CA LYS A 161 34.44 44.93 -18.35
C LYS A 161 33.89 46.08 -17.50
N ASN A 162 33.05 46.94 -18.09
CA ASN A 162 32.35 48.06 -17.47
C ASN A 162 30.88 48.12 -17.92
N CYS A 163 30.27 46.95 -18.16
CA CYS A 163 28.82 46.79 -18.38
C CYS A 163 28.25 47.63 -19.55
N GLN A 164 29.09 47.88 -20.54
CA GLN A 164 28.87 48.87 -21.59
C GLN A 164 28.15 48.31 -22.84
N LYS A 165 28.05 46.98 -22.99
CA LYS A 165 27.36 46.33 -24.10
C LYS A 165 26.10 45.64 -23.59
N ALA A 166 24.95 45.95 -24.17
CA ALA A 166 23.73 45.16 -23.94
C ALA A 166 23.89 43.74 -24.54
N CYS A 167 23.01 42.81 -24.16
CA CYS A 167 22.95 41.52 -24.84
C CYS A 167 22.70 41.70 -26.35
N ASP A 168 23.33 40.84 -27.14
CA ASP A 168 22.96 40.65 -28.54
C ASP A 168 21.49 40.22 -28.65
N ASP A 169 20.85 40.53 -29.77
CA ASP A 169 19.47 40.11 -29.98
C ASP A 169 19.36 38.57 -29.92
N TYR A 170 18.22 38.10 -29.43
CA TYR A 170 17.97 36.69 -29.08
C TYR A 170 18.82 36.14 -27.89
N LYS A 171 19.50 37.00 -27.10
CA LYS A 171 20.15 36.62 -25.83
C LYS A 171 19.70 37.48 -24.64
N PHE A 172 19.70 36.89 -23.44
CA PHE A 172 19.24 37.55 -22.21
C PHE A 172 19.95 37.08 -20.94
N GLY A 173 19.65 37.78 -19.83
CA GLY A 173 20.06 37.39 -18.48
C GLY A 173 21.46 37.86 -18.08
N TYR A 174 21.98 37.32 -16.97
CA TYR A 174 23.32 37.65 -16.47
C TYR A 174 24.41 37.14 -17.43
N LYS A 175 25.35 38.01 -17.81
CA LYS A 175 26.39 37.75 -18.83
C LYS A 175 25.84 37.31 -20.21
N CYS A 176 24.55 37.45 -20.47
CA CYS A 176 23.89 37.11 -21.75
C CYS A 176 24.11 35.64 -22.18
N THR A 177 24.12 34.71 -21.22
CA THR A 177 24.35 33.26 -21.46
C THR A 177 23.09 32.49 -21.86
N LYS A 178 21.89 33.02 -21.60
CA LYS A 178 20.63 32.41 -22.05
C LYS A 178 20.26 32.92 -23.45
N SER A 179 19.68 32.04 -24.26
CA SER A 179 19.07 32.39 -25.57
C SER A 179 17.55 32.41 -25.47
N CYS A 180 16.91 33.38 -26.12
CA CYS A 180 15.45 33.51 -26.22
C CYS A 180 14.83 32.31 -26.96
N ARG A 181 13.59 31.93 -26.61
CA ARG A 181 12.79 30.91 -27.33
C ARG A 181 11.39 31.45 -27.68
N CYS A 182 11.37 32.59 -28.37
CA CYS A 182 10.13 33.28 -28.74
C CYS A 182 9.50 32.68 -29.98
N ARG A 183 8.17 32.62 -29.96
CA ARG A 183 7.36 32.12 -31.08
C ARG A 183 7.72 32.83 -32.38
N ASP A 184 7.89 32.04 -33.43
CA ASP A 184 8.23 32.41 -34.81
C ASP A 184 9.60 33.12 -35.01
N LYS A 185 10.40 33.34 -33.96
CA LYS A 185 11.74 33.97 -33.99
C LYS A 185 11.82 35.34 -34.71
N LYS A 186 10.69 36.04 -34.89
CA LYS A 186 10.60 37.34 -35.57
C LYS A 186 10.79 38.55 -34.66
N GLU A 187 10.85 38.34 -33.35
CA GLU A 187 11.09 39.39 -32.34
C GLU A 187 12.16 38.96 -31.34
N ALA A 188 12.99 39.91 -30.89
CA ALA A 188 13.94 39.69 -29.80
C ALA A 188 13.22 39.74 -28.45
N CYS A 189 13.58 38.84 -27.51
CA CYS A 189 13.05 38.88 -26.15
C CYS A 189 13.64 40.02 -25.32
N ASP A 190 12.98 40.34 -24.20
CA ASP A 190 13.53 41.28 -23.22
C ASP A 190 14.89 40.80 -22.70
N LYS A 191 15.88 41.70 -22.72
CA LYS A 191 17.29 41.35 -22.50
C LYS A 191 17.61 41.06 -21.03
N GLU A 192 16.83 41.58 -20.09
CA GLU A 192 17.06 41.34 -18.66
C GLU A 192 16.34 40.06 -18.19
N THR A 193 15.09 39.87 -18.58
CA THR A 193 14.19 38.82 -18.08
C THR A 193 14.05 37.60 -19.00
N GLY A 194 14.22 37.77 -20.32
CA GLY A 194 13.93 36.74 -21.33
C GLY A 194 12.52 36.76 -21.91
N ARG A 195 11.69 37.72 -21.53
CA ARG A 195 10.25 37.72 -21.86
C ARG A 195 9.99 37.93 -23.34
N CYS A 196 9.23 37.01 -23.93
CA CYS A 196 8.69 37.12 -25.30
C CYS A 196 7.32 37.79 -25.29
N ARG A 197 7.03 38.65 -26.28
CA ARG A 197 5.70 39.28 -26.46
C ARG A 197 4.78 38.38 -27.28
N SER A 198 5.30 37.63 -28.25
CA SER A 198 4.57 36.62 -29.03
C SER A 198 4.28 35.30 -28.28
N GLY A 199 4.81 35.17 -27.06
CA GLY A 199 4.82 33.93 -26.28
C GLY A 199 5.94 32.97 -26.69
N CYS A 200 5.92 31.77 -26.12
CA CYS A 200 6.96 30.77 -26.30
C CYS A 200 6.78 29.92 -27.57
N GLU A 201 7.89 29.38 -28.07
CA GLU A 201 7.88 28.25 -29.01
C GLU A 201 7.12 27.04 -28.41
N THR A 202 6.48 26.24 -29.26
CA THR A 202 5.83 24.98 -28.84
C THR A 202 6.84 24.06 -28.15
N GLY A 203 6.44 23.42 -27.05
CA GLY A 203 7.36 22.65 -26.19
C GLY A 203 8.12 23.47 -25.14
N TRP A 204 7.83 24.77 -25.03
CA TRP A 204 8.40 25.65 -23.99
C TRP A 204 7.32 26.42 -23.22
N SER A 205 7.62 26.76 -21.97
CA SER A 205 6.78 27.61 -21.11
C SER A 205 7.59 28.42 -20.10
N GLY A 206 6.88 29.15 -19.23
CA GLY A 206 7.43 30.11 -18.28
C GLY A 206 7.63 31.48 -18.93
N GLU A 207 7.74 32.53 -18.10
CA GLU A 207 7.83 33.90 -18.62
C GLU A 207 9.08 34.18 -19.44
N ASP A 208 10.17 33.43 -19.22
CA ASP A 208 11.43 33.49 -19.97
C ASP A 208 11.55 32.40 -21.06
N CYS A 209 10.46 31.65 -21.29
CA CYS A 209 10.38 30.53 -22.23
C CYS A 209 11.49 29.47 -22.08
N TYR A 210 12.09 29.33 -20.90
CA TYR A 210 13.20 28.40 -20.65
C TYR A 210 12.76 27.07 -20.02
N ARG A 211 11.48 26.89 -19.67
CA ARG A 211 10.95 25.64 -19.10
C ARG A 211 10.58 24.67 -20.23
N ASP A 212 11.33 23.58 -20.35
CA ASP A 212 11.07 22.48 -21.28
C ASP A 212 9.86 21.64 -20.81
N CYS A 213 8.86 21.41 -21.66
CA CYS A 213 7.65 20.68 -21.24
C CYS A 213 7.93 19.21 -20.88
N SER A 214 8.89 18.54 -21.53
CA SER A 214 9.21 17.13 -21.24
C SER A 214 9.79 16.92 -19.84
N ARG A 215 10.21 18.00 -19.15
CA ARG A 215 10.64 17.93 -17.73
C ARG A 215 9.48 17.90 -16.74
N LEU A 216 8.25 18.09 -17.19
CA LEU A 216 7.03 18.14 -16.37
C LEU A 216 6.02 17.05 -16.78
N SER A 217 6.40 16.15 -17.70
CA SER A 217 5.50 15.21 -18.40
C SER A 217 4.31 15.94 -19.07
N LEU A 218 4.62 17.08 -19.69
CA LEU A 218 3.70 17.92 -20.44
C LEU A 218 4.18 18.11 -21.88
N TYR A 219 3.29 18.51 -22.79
CA TYR A 219 3.62 18.83 -24.17
C TYR A 219 2.74 19.94 -24.78
N GLY A 220 3.08 20.35 -26.00
CA GLY A 220 2.36 21.28 -26.82
C GLY A 220 2.63 22.75 -26.48
N ASN A 221 1.71 23.62 -26.89
CA ASN A 221 1.82 25.07 -26.73
C ASN A 221 1.66 25.46 -25.25
N ASN A 222 2.66 26.16 -24.68
CA ASN A 222 2.74 26.52 -23.27
C ASN A 222 2.59 25.32 -22.30
N CYS A 223 3.00 24.11 -22.71
CA CYS A 223 2.93 22.88 -21.92
C CYS A 223 1.51 22.53 -21.40
N LYS A 224 0.45 22.85 -22.16
CA LYS A 224 -0.95 22.68 -21.69
C LYS A 224 -1.49 21.25 -21.73
N LYS A 225 -0.87 20.34 -22.49
CA LYS A 225 -1.28 18.93 -22.56
C LYS A 225 -0.36 18.08 -21.68
N ARG A 226 -0.85 16.96 -21.13
CA ARG A 226 -0.06 15.97 -20.38
C ARG A 226 0.33 14.81 -21.30
N CYS A 227 1.52 14.25 -21.15
CA CYS A 227 1.87 12.96 -21.75
C CYS A 227 0.87 11.87 -21.30
N SER A 228 0.64 10.84 -22.12
CA SER A 228 -0.04 9.64 -21.64
C SER A 228 0.70 9.07 -20.43
N HIS A 229 -0.07 8.56 -19.46
CA HIS A 229 0.49 7.88 -18.29
C HIS A 229 1.25 6.60 -18.70
N PHE A 230 0.86 6.01 -19.83
CA PHE A 230 1.41 4.77 -20.37
C PHE A 230 2.63 4.98 -21.29
N CYS A 231 3.13 6.22 -21.46
CA CYS A 231 4.47 6.41 -22.00
C CYS A 231 5.51 5.80 -21.04
N LYS A 232 6.47 5.00 -21.52
CA LYS A 232 7.57 4.52 -20.66
C LYS A 232 8.31 5.69 -20.01
N ASN A 233 8.60 5.56 -18.72
CA ASN A 233 9.16 6.61 -17.87
C ASN A 233 8.37 7.94 -17.84
N GLN A 234 7.08 7.92 -18.22
CA GLN A 234 6.17 9.09 -18.35
C GLN A 234 6.76 10.23 -19.20
N LYS A 235 7.55 9.89 -20.23
CA LYS A 235 8.24 10.86 -21.10
C LYS A 235 7.69 10.84 -22.53
N CYS A 236 7.15 11.96 -22.95
CA CYS A 236 6.76 12.24 -24.32
C CYS A 236 7.53 13.44 -24.91
N ASP A 237 7.51 13.57 -26.24
CA ASP A 237 8.05 14.73 -26.92
C ASP A 237 7.26 16.00 -26.52
N ARG A 238 8.00 17.06 -26.21
CA ARG A 238 7.44 18.34 -25.76
C ARG A 238 6.58 19.04 -26.82
N VAL A 239 6.70 18.72 -28.10
CA VAL A 239 5.93 19.33 -29.20
C VAL A 239 4.73 18.46 -29.57
N THR A 240 4.96 17.20 -29.97
CA THR A 240 3.92 16.31 -30.50
C THR A 240 3.14 15.58 -29.41
N GLY A 241 3.79 15.24 -28.30
CA GLY A 241 3.23 14.41 -27.24
C GLY A 241 3.44 12.90 -27.44
N GLU A 242 4.23 12.49 -28.42
CA GLU A 242 4.51 11.08 -28.72
C GLU A 242 5.48 10.48 -27.69
N CYS A 243 5.28 9.23 -27.27
CA CYS A 243 6.03 8.59 -26.20
C CYS A 243 7.45 8.22 -26.65
N LEU A 244 8.48 8.91 -26.12
CA LEU A 244 9.86 8.87 -26.61
C LEU A 244 10.59 7.52 -26.40
N GLN A 245 10.00 6.61 -25.64
CA GLN A 245 10.56 5.30 -25.31
C GLN A 245 9.53 4.16 -25.52
N GLY A 246 8.46 4.43 -26.27
CA GLY A 246 7.34 3.50 -26.44
C GLY A 246 6.42 3.43 -25.22
N CYS A 247 5.64 2.35 -25.16
CA CYS A 247 4.50 2.14 -24.28
C CYS A 247 4.77 1.12 -23.18
N THR A 248 4.31 1.42 -21.96
CA THR A 248 4.27 0.47 -20.86
C THR A 248 3.44 -0.77 -21.23
N MET A 249 3.66 -1.87 -20.52
CA MET A 249 2.98 -3.14 -20.74
C MET A 249 1.47 -2.97 -20.94
N GLY A 250 0.96 -3.50 -22.05
CA GLY A 250 -0.46 -3.48 -22.39
C GLY A 250 -0.92 -2.36 -23.33
N HIS A 251 -0.05 -1.42 -23.72
CA HIS A 251 -0.45 -0.30 -24.58
C HIS A 251 0.34 -0.20 -25.88
N GLN A 252 -0.28 0.40 -26.90
CA GLN A 252 0.30 0.69 -28.22
C GLN A 252 -0.11 2.06 -28.78
N GLY A 253 0.38 2.38 -29.98
CA GLY A 253 0.18 3.66 -30.66
C GLY A 253 1.19 4.72 -30.23
N THR A 254 1.37 5.78 -31.02
CA THR A 254 2.42 6.79 -30.78
C THR A 254 2.26 7.56 -29.46
N HIS A 255 1.03 7.59 -28.92
CA HIS A 255 0.70 8.19 -27.63
C HIS A 255 0.41 7.17 -26.52
N CYS A 256 0.44 5.87 -26.78
CA CYS A 256 0.12 4.84 -25.78
C CYS A 256 -1.26 5.06 -25.13
N GLU A 257 -2.28 5.28 -25.95
CA GLU A 257 -3.68 5.48 -25.52
C GLU A 257 -4.59 4.30 -25.94
N GLU A 258 -4.08 3.38 -26.75
CA GLU A 258 -4.74 2.14 -27.15
C GLU A 258 -4.26 0.96 -26.27
N GLU A 259 -5.15 0.02 -25.96
CA GLU A 259 -4.80 -1.28 -25.35
C GLU A 259 -4.25 -2.26 -26.41
N CYS A 260 -3.53 -3.31 -25.99
CA CYS A 260 -3.05 -4.32 -26.94
C CYS A 260 -4.22 -5.08 -27.60
N PRO A 261 -4.17 -5.28 -28.93
CA PRO A 261 -5.19 -6.03 -29.64
C PRO A 261 -5.17 -7.51 -29.23
N ALA A 262 -6.34 -8.15 -29.28
CA ALA A 262 -6.49 -9.57 -28.96
C ALA A 262 -5.46 -10.45 -29.68
N GLY A 263 -4.79 -11.32 -28.92
CA GLY A 263 -3.67 -12.13 -29.41
C GLY A 263 -2.28 -11.51 -29.18
N ARG A 264 -2.16 -10.28 -28.68
CA ARG A 264 -0.88 -9.61 -28.38
C ARG A 264 -0.79 -9.12 -26.94
N TYR A 265 0.44 -8.99 -26.42
CA TYR A 265 0.66 -8.49 -25.07
C TYR A 265 2.02 -7.82 -24.79
N GLY A 266 2.12 -7.18 -23.62
CA GLY A 266 3.36 -6.67 -23.04
C GLY A 266 3.75 -5.29 -23.55
N GLU A 267 5.03 -4.91 -23.41
CA GLU A 267 5.50 -3.60 -23.88
C GLU A 267 5.36 -3.44 -25.39
N ASP A 268 4.77 -2.31 -25.81
CA ASP A 268 4.48 -1.97 -27.21
C ASP A 268 3.70 -3.07 -27.97
N CYS A 269 3.01 -3.96 -27.25
CA CYS A 269 2.27 -5.12 -27.78
C CYS A 269 3.10 -6.05 -28.68
N ASN A 270 4.41 -6.11 -28.45
CA ASN A 270 5.36 -6.88 -29.26
C ASN A 270 5.19 -8.40 -29.13
N ASN A 271 4.76 -8.89 -27.96
CA ASN A 271 4.60 -10.33 -27.72
C ASN A 271 3.27 -10.83 -28.28
N THR A 272 3.22 -12.12 -28.63
CA THR A 272 2.00 -12.80 -29.11
C THR A 272 1.57 -13.82 -28.07
N CYS A 273 0.25 -13.99 -27.85
CA CYS A 273 -0.29 -15.00 -26.95
C CYS A 273 0.19 -16.42 -27.35
N SER A 274 0.40 -17.29 -26.36
CA SER A 274 0.78 -18.68 -26.62
C SER A 274 -0.31 -19.41 -27.42
N PRO A 275 0.03 -20.21 -28.45
CA PRO A 275 -0.92 -21.08 -29.13
C PRO A 275 -1.52 -22.15 -28.20
N ASN A 276 -0.95 -22.33 -27.00
CA ASN A 276 -1.40 -23.28 -25.99
C ASN A 276 -2.39 -22.68 -24.97
N CYS A 277 -2.69 -21.39 -25.05
CA CYS A 277 -3.86 -20.82 -24.37
C CYS A 277 -5.12 -21.58 -24.80
N ILE A 278 -6.03 -21.86 -23.87
CA ILE A 278 -7.41 -22.19 -24.21
C ILE A 278 -8.01 -21.00 -24.99
N ASP A 279 -8.71 -21.31 -26.08
CA ASP A 279 -9.23 -20.38 -27.11
C ASP A 279 -8.21 -19.43 -27.78
N GLY A 280 -6.91 -19.55 -27.47
CA GLY A 280 -5.86 -18.68 -28.02
C GLY A 280 -5.83 -17.26 -27.40
N VAL A 281 -6.63 -16.99 -26.37
CA VAL A 281 -6.78 -15.65 -25.77
C VAL A 281 -5.94 -15.52 -24.51
N CYS A 282 -5.13 -14.45 -24.44
CA CYS A 282 -4.36 -14.10 -23.25
C CYS A 282 -4.59 -12.64 -22.81
N GLU A 283 -4.16 -12.33 -21.59
CA GLU A 283 -4.21 -10.99 -21.02
C GLU A 283 -3.26 -10.04 -21.73
N TRP A 284 -3.86 -8.97 -22.26
CA TRP A 284 -3.26 -7.93 -23.09
C TRP A 284 -2.06 -7.24 -22.43
N TYR A 285 -1.99 -7.19 -21.10
CA TYR A 285 -0.87 -6.59 -20.38
C TYR A 285 0.29 -7.55 -20.09
N ASN A 286 0.03 -8.83 -19.75
CA ASN A 286 1.05 -9.72 -19.18
C ASN A 286 1.26 -11.08 -19.89
N GLY A 287 0.38 -11.43 -20.83
CA GLY A 287 0.45 -12.66 -21.64
C GLY A 287 -0.18 -13.92 -21.05
N TYR A 288 -0.90 -13.82 -19.93
CA TYR A 288 -1.47 -14.99 -19.25
C TYR A 288 -2.77 -15.43 -19.91
N CYS A 289 -2.90 -16.71 -20.22
CA CYS A 289 -4.04 -17.26 -20.95
C CYS A 289 -5.31 -17.19 -20.11
N LYS A 290 -6.32 -16.44 -20.58
CA LYS A 290 -7.50 -16.07 -19.76
C LYS A 290 -8.29 -17.28 -19.26
N ASN A 291 -8.41 -18.28 -20.12
CA ASN A 291 -9.18 -19.50 -19.89
C ASN A 291 -8.28 -20.66 -19.44
N GLY A 292 -7.04 -20.40 -19.00
CA GLY A 292 -6.06 -21.43 -18.64
C GLY A 292 -5.36 -22.08 -19.85
N CYS A 293 -4.72 -23.22 -19.60
CA CYS A 293 -3.83 -23.90 -20.54
C CYS A 293 -4.39 -25.20 -21.12
N LYS A 294 -4.12 -25.45 -22.41
CA LYS A 294 -4.41 -26.75 -23.05
C LYS A 294 -3.65 -27.88 -22.34
N PRO A 295 -4.18 -29.13 -22.31
CA PRO A 295 -3.57 -30.21 -21.54
C PRO A 295 -2.12 -30.49 -21.90
N GLY A 296 -1.26 -30.61 -20.89
CA GLY A 296 0.18 -30.81 -21.04
C GLY A 296 1.03 -29.54 -20.97
N TRP A 297 0.44 -28.38 -20.67
CA TRP A 297 1.15 -27.10 -20.52
C TRP A 297 0.96 -26.48 -19.12
N GLU A 298 2.04 -25.92 -18.57
CA GLU A 298 2.05 -25.27 -17.25
C GLU A 298 1.26 -23.96 -17.24
N MET A 299 0.69 -23.65 -16.07
CA MET A 299 -0.11 -22.46 -15.76
C MET A 299 0.49 -21.12 -16.23
N GLY A 300 -0.38 -20.12 -16.36
CA GLY A 300 -0.01 -18.74 -16.68
C GLY A 300 0.02 -18.50 -18.19
N ARG A 301 1.20 -18.58 -18.83
CA ARG A 301 1.33 -18.31 -20.28
C ARG A 301 1.22 -19.54 -21.18
N CYS A 302 1.26 -20.75 -20.63
CA CYS A 302 1.31 -21.98 -21.42
C CYS A 302 2.52 -22.02 -22.40
N ASP A 303 3.65 -21.43 -21.99
CA ASP A 303 4.92 -21.43 -22.73
C ASP A 303 5.81 -22.64 -22.39
N LYS A 304 5.43 -23.42 -21.38
CA LYS A 304 6.18 -24.58 -20.87
C LYS A 304 5.30 -25.83 -20.83
N VAL A 305 5.91 -26.99 -21.08
CA VAL A 305 5.29 -28.31 -20.99
C VAL A 305 5.31 -28.80 -19.53
N CYS A 306 4.32 -29.59 -19.11
CA CYS A 306 4.25 -30.16 -17.76
C CYS A 306 5.54 -30.90 -17.34
N ASN A 307 5.91 -30.76 -16.07
CA ASN A 307 7.05 -31.45 -15.45
C ASN A 307 6.89 -32.97 -15.49
N ASP A 308 7.98 -33.69 -15.30
CA ASP A 308 7.96 -35.14 -15.23
C ASP A 308 7.07 -35.63 -14.07
N PHE A 309 6.41 -36.76 -14.29
CA PHE A 309 5.36 -37.31 -13.43
C PHE A 309 4.08 -36.46 -13.30
N THR A 310 3.88 -35.41 -14.12
CA THR A 310 2.65 -34.59 -14.15
C THR A 310 2.00 -34.48 -15.54
N PHE A 311 0.67 -34.35 -15.58
CA PHE A 311 -0.13 -34.33 -16.80
C PHE A 311 -1.45 -33.52 -16.69
N GLY A 312 -2.11 -33.32 -17.83
CA GLY A 312 -3.49 -32.85 -17.93
C GLY A 312 -3.60 -31.33 -18.03
N TYR A 313 -4.81 -30.80 -17.78
CA TYR A 313 -5.01 -29.36 -17.62
C TYR A 313 -4.18 -28.84 -16.44
N GLU A 314 -3.40 -27.79 -16.69
CA GLU A 314 -2.56 -27.09 -15.70
C GLU A 314 -1.58 -27.99 -14.93
N CYS A 315 -1.30 -29.19 -15.46
CA CYS A 315 -0.41 -30.20 -14.88
C CYS A 315 -0.89 -30.78 -13.51
N LEU A 316 -2.19 -30.69 -13.22
CA LEU A 316 -2.77 -31.13 -11.93
C LEU A 316 -2.86 -32.65 -11.76
N GLY A 317 -2.78 -33.44 -12.84
CA GLY A 317 -2.76 -34.90 -12.77
C GLY A 317 -1.36 -35.43 -12.46
N THR A 318 -1.24 -36.40 -11.55
CA THR A 318 0.02 -37.09 -11.26
C THR A 318 0.05 -38.48 -11.89
N CYS A 319 1.16 -38.83 -12.57
CA CYS A 319 1.34 -40.15 -13.16
C CYS A 319 1.35 -41.23 -12.07
N LYS A 320 0.71 -42.38 -12.34
CA LYS A 320 0.69 -43.57 -11.46
C LYS A 320 0.97 -44.85 -12.25
N CYS A 321 1.96 -44.76 -13.13
CA CYS A 321 2.36 -45.85 -14.00
C CYS A 321 3.08 -46.95 -13.21
N ASN A 322 3.03 -48.18 -13.70
CA ASN A 322 3.52 -49.37 -13.00
C ASN A 322 5.07 -49.47 -12.91
N ASP A 323 5.80 -48.46 -13.39
CA ASP A 323 7.23 -48.22 -13.19
C ASP A 323 7.38 -46.80 -12.61
N ASP A 324 8.04 -46.67 -11.46
CA ASP A 324 8.26 -45.40 -10.74
C ASP A 324 9.06 -44.37 -11.57
N LEU A 325 9.70 -44.79 -12.66
CA LEU A 325 10.44 -43.93 -13.60
C LEU A 325 9.69 -43.66 -14.92
N GLU A 326 8.48 -44.21 -15.14
CA GLU A 326 7.71 -43.94 -16.35
C GLU A 326 7.05 -42.56 -16.32
N ILE A 327 7.42 -41.73 -17.31
CA ILE A 327 6.79 -40.43 -17.56
C ILE A 327 5.55 -40.64 -18.43
N CYS A 328 4.36 -40.57 -17.83
CA CYS A 328 3.09 -40.67 -18.55
C CYS A 328 2.88 -39.54 -19.56
N ASN A 329 1.96 -39.73 -20.51
CA ASN A 329 1.62 -38.73 -21.52
C ASN A 329 1.19 -37.40 -20.88
N LYS A 330 1.94 -36.32 -21.12
CA LYS A 330 1.71 -35.00 -20.53
C LYS A 330 0.30 -34.45 -20.73
N SER A 331 -0.39 -34.78 -21.82
CA SER A 331 -1.73 -34.26 -22.12
C SER A 331 -2.86 -35.17 -21.61
N THR A 332 -2.69 -36.51 -21.62
CA THR A 332 -3.77 -37.47 -21.30
C THR A 332 -3.58 -38.23 -19.99
N GLY A 333 -2.35 -38.28 -19.47
CA GLY A 333 -1.92 -39.11 -18.35
C GLY A 333 -1.71 -40.59 -18.69
N GLU A 334 -1.79 -40.95 -19.98
CA GLU A 334 -1.75 -42.36 -20.40
C GLU A 334 -0.38 -43.02 -20.11
N CYS A 335 -0.42 -44.17 -19.45
CA CYS A 335 0.74 -45.01 -19.09
C CYS A 335 0.84 -46.22 -20.05
N LEU A 336 2.03 -46.54 -20.51
CA LEU A 336 2.31 -47.67 -21.41
C LEU A 336 2.60 -48.98 -20.65
N SER A 337 3.17 -48.92 -19.43
CA SER A 337 3.34 -50.11 -18.57
C SER A 337 2.04 -50.54 -17.84
N GLY A 338 0.98 -49.75 -17.94
CA GLY A 338 -0.22 -49.87 -17.11
C GLY A 338 -0.04 -49.18 -15.75
N CYS A 339 -0.85 -49.58 -14.77
CA CYS A 339 -1.05 -48.85 -13.52
C CYS A 339 -0.52 -49.55 -12.27
N LEU A 340 -0.04 -48.75 -11.32
CA LEU A 340 0.31 -49.18 -9.97
C LEU A 340 -0.85 -49.92 -9.27
N PRO A 341 -0.54 -50.78 -8.27
CA PRO A 341 -1.55 -51.45 -7.48
C PRO A 341 -2.58 -50.49 -6.86
N GLY A 342 -3.85 -50.89 -6.90
CA GLY A 342 -4.98 -50.06 -6.47
C GLY A 342 -5.58 -49.16 -7.56
N TRP A 343 -4.95 -49.05 -8.74
CA TRP A 343 -5.37 -48.16 -9.83
C TRP A 343 -5.55 -48.89 -11.17
N LYS A 344 -6.47 -48.39 -12.00
CA LYS A 344 -6.80 -48.90 -13.33
C LYS A 344 -7.22 -47.78 -14.31
N GLY A 345 -7.45 -48.16 -15.56
CA GLY A 345 -7.79 -47.27 -16.67
C GLY A 345 -6.55 -46.67 -17.33
N LYS A 346 -6.67 -46.20 -18.57
CA LYS A 346 -5.53 -45.75 -19.41
C LYS A 346 -4.56 -44.78 -18.72
N ASN A 347 -5.08 -43.89 -17.88
CA ASN A 347 -4.32 -42.88 -17.14
C ASN A 347 -4.36 -43.08 -15.61
N CYS A 348 -4.60 -44.31 -15.15
CA CYS A 348 -4.45 -44.74 -13.75
C CYS A 348 -5.18 -43.85 -12.72
N SER A 349 -6.29 -43.23 -13.16
CA SER A 349 -7.06 -42.26 -12.39
C SER A 349 -8.29 -42.87 -11.71
N LEU A 350 -8.61 -44.13 -12.00
CA LEU A 350 -9.70 -44.88 -11.36
C LEU A 350 -9.13 -45.86 -10.33
N ASN A 351 -9.76 -45.96 -9.16
CA ASN A 351 -9.51 -47.03 -8.19
C ASN A 351 -9.99 -48.39 -8.71
N CYS A 352 -9.54 -49.49 -8.09
CA CYS A 352 -10.10 -50.82 -8.31
C CYS A 352 -11.60 -50.91 -7.99
N ASP A 353 -12.29 -51.85 -8.65
CA ASP A 353 -13.69 -52.15 -8.34
C ASP A 353 -13.78 -53.01 -7.08
N TYR A 354 -14.96 -53.06 -6.46
CA TYR A 354 -15.23 -53.97 -5.35
C TYR A 354 -14.98 -55.42 -5.79
N GLY A 355 -14.02 -56.09 -5.12
CA GLY A 355 -13.62 -57.46 -5.43
C GLY A 355 -12.35 -57.57 -6.29
N THR A 356 -11.68 -56.47 -6.65
CA THR A 356 -10.38 -56.51 -7.36
C THR A 356 -9.27 -55.73 -6.65
N TYR A 357 -8.03 -56.18 -6.85
CA TYR A 357 -6.81 -55.57 -6.30
C TYR A 357 -5.61 -55.73 -7.23
N GLY A 358 -4.47 -55.14 -6.85
CA GLY A 358 -3.19 -55.31 -7.52
C GLY A 358 -3.02 -54.40 -8.74
N PRO A 359 -1.92 -54.55 -9.51
CA PRO A 359 -1.60 -53.66 -10.63
C PRO A 359 -2.63 -53.82 -11.75
N ASN A 360 -3.09 -52.69 -12.29
CA ASN A 360 -4.25 -52.59 -13.19
C ASN A 360 -5.57 -53.17 -12.64
N CYS A 361 -5.64 -53.52 -11.35
CA CYS A 361 -6.77 -54.21 -10.71
C CYS A 361 -7.11 -55.57 -11.34
N SER A 362 -6.10 -56.28 -11.86
CA SER A 362 -6.27 -57.53 -12.60
C SER A 362 -6.42 -58.79 -11.73
N ILE A 363 -6.38 -58.67 -10.40
CA ILE A 363 -6.44 -59.79 -9.45
C ILE A 363 -7.74 -59.71 -8.65
N TYR A 364 -8.41 -60.84 -8.41
CA TYR A 364 -9.64 -60.89 -7.61
C TYR A 364 -9.34 -61.08 -6.11
N CYS A 365 -10.10 -60.41 -5.25
CA CYS A 365 -10.08 -60.67 -3.80
C CYS A 365 -10.45 -62.13 -3.49
N GLY A 366 -9.85 -62.69 -2.43
CA GLY A 366 -10.35 -63.92 -1.82
C GLY A 366 -11.61 -63.70 -0.98
N PHE A 367 -12.03 -64.75 -0.29
CA PHE A 367 -13.30 -64.81 0.45
C PHE A 367 -13.16 -64.14 1.82
N CYS A 368 -13.27 -62.81 1.85
CA CYS A 368 -13.29 -62.03 3.09
C CYS A 368 -14.61 -62.19 3.84
N LYS A 369 -14.52 -62.14 5.18
CA LYS A 369 -15.68 -62.23 6.09
C LYS A 369 -16.82 -61.28 5.74
N ASN A 370 -18.04 -61.82 5.76
CA ASN A 370 -19.30 -61.16 5.42
C ASN A 370 -19.32 -60.55 4.00
N GLY A 371 -18.52 -61.08 3.07
CA GLY A 371 -18.36 -60.54 1.71
C GLY A 371 -17.69 -59.16 1.67
N ALA A 372 -16.88 -58.81 2.67
CA ALA A 372 -16.17 -57.53 2.70
C ALA A 372 -15.19 -57.39 1.53
N THR A 373 -14.93 -56.16 1.08
CA THR A 373 -13.92 -55.92 0.04
C THR A 373 -12.52 -55.99 0.63
N CYS A 374 -11.59 -56.67 -0.06
CA CYS A 374 -10.17 -56.66 0.29
C CYS A 374 -9.50 -55.30 0.00
N ASP A 375 -8.32 -55.06 0.57
CA ASP A 375 -7.53 -53.87 0.26
C ASP A 375 -7.12 -53.86 -1.24
N PRO A 376 -7.40 -52.78 -2.00
CA PRO A 376 -7.20 -52.77 -3.45
C PRO A 376 -5.73 -52.70 -3.88
N VAL A 377 -4.81 -52.36 -2.98
CA VAL A 377 -3.36 -52.33 -3.25
C VAL A 377 -2.76 -53.71 -3.03
N THR A 378 -3.15 -54.38 -1.94
CA THR A 378 -2.42 -55.53 -1.37
C THR A 378 -3.19 -56.86 -1.36
N GLY A 379 -4.52 -56.83 -1.45
CA GLY A 379 -5.38 -58.02 -1.47
C GLY A 379 -5.79 -58.58 -0.11
N TYR A 380 -5.27 -58.03 1.00
CA TYR A 380 -5.63 -58.50 2.34
C TYR A 380 -7.09 -58.19 2.69
N CYS A 381 -7.78 -59.16 3.29
CA CYS A 381 -9.12 -58.96 3.83
C CYS A 381 -9.10 -58.06 5.08
N PRO A 382 -10.17 -57.28 5.35
CA PRO A 382 -10.22 -56.42 6.53
C PRO A 382 -9.97 -57.19 7.84
N GLN A 383 -9.01 -56.71 8.65
CA GLN A 383 -8.55 -57.36 9.89
C GLN A 383 -7.93 -58.77 9.69
N ASN A 384 -7.60 -59.15 8.46
CA ASN A 384 -7.15 -60.49 8.05
C ASN A 384 -8.12 -61.59 8.50
N ILE A 385 -9.42 -61.36 8.29
CA ILE A 385 -10.48 -62.34 8.59
C ILE A 385 -11.18 -62.81 7.31
N CYS A 386 -10.93 -64.07 6.99
CA CYS A 386 -11.55 -64.87 5.95
C CYS A 386 -12.95 -65.33 6.37
N GLU A 387 -13.77 -65.62 5.36
CA GLU A 387 -15.11 -66.18 5.51
C GLU A 387 -15.07 -67.63 6.04
N PHE A 388 -16.20 -68.12 6.52
CA PHE A 388 -16.40 -69.55 6.82
C PHE A 388 -15.88 -70.44 5.69
N GLY A 389 -15.07 -71.45 6.04
CA GLY A 389 -14.49 -72.40 5.08
C GLY A 389 -13.16 -71.97 4.44
N TRP A 390 -12.69 -70.74 4.69
CA TRP A 390 -11.51 -70.16 4.05
C TRP A 390 -10.43 -69.70 5.04
N THR A 391 -9.18 -69.72 4.58
CA THR A 391 -7.98 -69.30 5.31
C THR A 391 -6.87 -68.85 4.34
N GLY A 392 -5.65 -68.68 4.85
CA GLY A 392 -4.50 -68.12 4.14
C GLY A 392 -4.50 -66.58 4.16
N GLU A 393 -3.35 -65.96 3.89
CA GLU A 393 -3.16 -64.50 3.99
C GLU A 393 -4.13 -63.68 3.13
N LEU A 394 -4.54 -64.23 1.98
CA LEU A 394 -5.46 -63.59 1.02
C LEU A 394 -6.86 -64.21 1.02
N CYS A 395 -7.15 -65.14 1.94
CA CYS A 395 -8.45 -65.84 2.04
C CYS A 395 -8.83 -66.62 0.77
N THR A 396 -7.84 -67.26 0.14
CA THR A 396 -7.96 -68.05 -1.10
C THR A 396 -7.75 -69.55 -0.89
N GLU A 397 -7.50 -70.00 0.34
CA GLU A 397 -7.22 -71.40 0.68
C GLU A 397 -8.43 -72.01 1.42
N GLU A 398 -8.88 -73.19 1.02
CA GLU A 398 -9.95 -73.92 1.73
C GLU A 398 -9.43 -74.52 3.05
N CYS A 399 -10.31 -74.72 4.04
CA CYS A 399 -9.91 -75.32 5.33
C CYS A 399 -9.29 -76.72 5.19
N GLU A 400 -8.18 -76.93 5.89
CA GLU A 400 -7.60 -78.27 6.02
C GLU A 400 -8.57 -79.24 6.73
N SER A 401 -8.53 -80.51 6.30
CA SER A 401 -9.36 -81.61 6.80
C SER A 401 -9.25 -81.80 8.32
N GLY A 402 -10.23 -81.26 9.05
CA GLY A 402 -10.27 -81.26 10.51
C GLY A 402 -10.63 -79.91 11.14
N PHE A 403 -10.68 -78.85 10.33
CA PHE A 403 -10.97 -77.48 10.76
C PHE A 403 -12.21 -76.89 10.06
N PHE A 404 -12.85 -75.92 10.72
CA PHE A 404 -13.97 -75.15 10.19
C PHE A 404 -13.99 -73.72 10.79
N GLY A 405 -14.94 -72.90 10.35
CA GLY A 405 -15.17 -71.56 10.92
C GLY A 405 -14.44 -70.44 10.17
N TYR A 406 -14.49 -69.23 10.73
CA TYR A 406 -13.67 -68.09 10.26
C TYR A 406 -12.18 -68.41 10.43
N ASN A 407 -11.35 -68.11 9.43
CA ASN A 407 -9.91 -68.45 9.38
C ASN A 407 -9.62 -69.93 9.71
N CYS A 408 -10.59 -70.83 9.48
CA CYS A 408 -10.52 -72.25 9.87
C CYS A 408 -10.07 -72.47 11.33
N SER A 409 -10.44 -71.55 12.24
CA SER A 409 -9.89 -71.50 13.60
C SER A 409 -10.61 -72.40 14.61
N GLU A 410 -11.66 -73.12 14.21
CA GLU A 410 -12.37 -74.09 15.05
C GLU A 410 -12.06 -75.53 14.60
N TYR A 411 -11.94 -76.45 15.56
CA TYR A 411 -11.66 -77.87 15.29
C TYR A 411 -12.95 -78.68 15.20
N CYS A 412 -13.04 -79.57 14.20
CA CYS A 412 -14.15 -80.52 14.06
C CYS A 412 -14.39 -81.30 15.36
N GLY A 413 -15.66 -81.51 15.71
CA GLY A 413 -16.02 -82.41 16.80
C GLY A 413 -15.82 -83.88 16.45
N PHE A 414 -16.33 -84.75 17.33
CA PHE A 414 -16.14 -86.20 17.22
C PHE A 414 -17.13 -86.80 16.21
N CYS A 415 -16.87 -86.58 14.92
CA CYS A 415 -17.66 -87.10 13.81
C CYS A 415 -17.50 -88.62 13.64
N SER A 416 -18.58 -89.30 13.25
CA SER A 416 -18.60 -90.74 13.00
C SER A 416 -17.95 -91.15 11.67
N ASN A 417 -17.68 -92.46 11.52
CA ASN A 417 -17.21 -93.10 10.29
C ASN A 417 -15.89 -92.53 9.71
N ASN A 418 -15.04 -91.93 10.55
CA ASN A 418 -13.76 -91.34 10.16
C ASN A 418 -13.89 -90.27 9.05
N LYS A 419 -15.03 -89.57 9.01
CA LYS A 419 -15.26 -88.39 8.16
C LYS A 419 -14.95 -87.11 8.93
N THR A 420 -14.40 -86.12 8.23
CA THR A 420 -14.28 -84.75 8.72
C THR A 420 -15.64 -84.05 8.74
N CYS A 421 -15.72 -82.95 9.49
CA CYS A 421 -16.88 -82.06 9.46
C CYS A 421 -16.89 -81.17 8.22
N ASP A 422 -18.06 -80.58 7.94
CA ASP A 422 -18.24 -79.52 6.96
C ASP A 422 -17.39 -78.28 7.34
N PRO A 423 -16.51 -77.76 6.45
CA PRO A 423 -15.59 -76.67 6.79
C PRO A 423 -16.27 -75.30 6.94
N TYR A 424 -17.50 -75.13 6.45
CA TYR A 424 -18.26 -73.89 6.56
C TYR A 424 -19.03 -73.81 7.88
N ASN A 425 -19.63 -74.91 8.34
CA ASN A 425 -20.56 -74.92 9.47
C ASN A 425 -20.23 -75.91 10.61
N GLY A 426 -19.15 -76.69 10.47
CA GLY A 426 -18.66 -77.63 11.49
C GLY A 426 -19.53 -78.87 11.70
N THR A 427 -20.58 -79.09 10.89
CA THR A 427 -21.48 -80.24 11.09
C THR A 427 -20.86 -81.55 10.63
N CYS A 428 -21.15 -82.63 11.36
CA CYS A 428 -20.71 -83.97 10.99
C CYS A 428 -21.78 -84.63 10.09
N PRO A 429 -21.53 -84.86 8.78
CA PRO A 429 -22.56 -85.34 7.86
C PRO A 429 -23.08 -86.75 8.21
N GLU A 430 -22.23 -87.59 8.80
CA GLU A 430 -22.55 -88.95 9.27
C GLU A 430 -22.92 -88.99 10.77
N GLY A 431 -23.18 -87.84 11.39
CA GLY A 431 -23.47 -87.73 12.83
C GLY A 431 -22.26 -87.92 13.74
N CYS A 432 -22.54 -88.18 15.02
CA CYS A 432 -21.55 -88.18 16.10
C CYS A 432 -21.07 -89.57 16.50
N LEU A 433 -19.84 -89.65 17.01
CA LEU A 433 -19.32 -90.80 17.74
C LEU A 433 -20.04 -90.99 19.09
N ASP A 434 -20.08 -92.23 19.57
CA ASP A 434 -20.78 -92.61 20.79
C ASP A 434 -20.37 -91.75 22.00
N GLY A 435 -21.39 -91.29 22.74
CA GLY A 435 -21.23 -90.39 23.90
C GLY A 435 -21.17 -88.90 23.55
N TYR A 436 -21.12 -88.52 22.26
CA TYR A 436 -21.20 -87.13 21.79
C TYR A 436 -22.56 -86.80 21.15
N THR A 437 -22.93 -85.51 21.16
CA THR A 437 -24.21 -85.03 20.62
C THR A 437 -24.17 -83.55 20.22
N GLY A 438 -25.24 -83.08 19.59
CA GLY A 438 -25.34 -81.76 18.95
C GLY A 438 -24.78 -81.76 17.51
N PRO A 439 -25.12 -80.74 16.69
CA PRO A 439 -24.89 -80.75 15.24
C PRO A 439 -23.41 -80.82 14.84
N ILE A 440 -22.51 -80.30 15.69
CA ILE A 440 -21.05 -80.31 15.49
C ILE A 440 -20.32 -81.33 16.40
N CYS A 441 -21.06 -82.24 17.06
CA CYS A 441 -20.51 -83.38 17.83
C CYS A 441 -19.43 -83.08 18.89
N GLN A 442 -19.44 -81.90 19.49
CA GLN A 442 -18.54 -81.51 20.58
C GLN A 442 -19.12 -81.74 22.00
N ARG A 443 -20.45 -81.91 22.16
CA ARG A 443 -21.09 -81.99 23.50
C ARG A 443 -21.13 -83.43 24.02
N ARG A 444 -20.79 -83.66 25.29
CA ARG A 444 -20.88 -85.01 25.92
C ARG A 444 -22.23 -85.24 26.61
N VAL A 445 -22.84 -86.40 26.35
CA VAL A 445 -24.21 -86.77 26.79
C VAL A 445 -24.40 -86.78 28.33
N LEU A 446 -23.35 -87.05 29.10
CA LEU A 446 -23.41 -87.14 30.57
C LEU A 446 -23.70 -85.82 31.32
N ALA A 447 -23.63 -84.66 30.65
CA ALA A 447 -23.68 -83.36 31.33
C ALA A 447 -25.10 -82.84 31.64
N ASP A 448 -26.11 -83.20 30.85
CA ASP A 448 -27.39 -82.48 30.86
C ASP A 448 -28.42 -83.04 31.86
N THR A 449 -28.28 -84.29 32.32
CA THR A 449 -29.05 -84.81 33.46
C THR A 449 -28.76 -84.04 34.74
N TYR A 450 -27.48 -83.79 35.05
CA TYR A 450 -27.06 -83.05 36.24
C TYR A 450 -27.48 -81.57 36.20
N ARG A 451 -27.40 -80.95 35.02
CA ARG A 451 -27.79 -79.55 34.79
C ARG A 451 -29.28 -79.31 35.05
N ASN A 452 -30.13 -80.24 34.64
CA ASN A 452 -31.58 -80.14 34.84
C ASN A 452 -31.99 -80.41 36.30
N LEU A 453 -31.28 -81.32 37.00
CA LEU A 453 -31.49 -81.56 38.43
C LEU A 453 -31.23 -80.28 39.27
N MET A 454 -30.11 -79.59 38.99
CA MET A 454 -29.71 -78.36 39.71
C MET A 454 -30.65 -77.18 39.43
N LYS A 455 -31.18 -77.04 38.19
CA LYS A 455 -32.20 -76.02 37.87
C LYS A 455 -33.46 -76.17 38.73
N ASN A 456 -33.96 -77.39 38.88
CA ASN A 456 -35.19 -77.64 39.64
C ASN A 456 -35.00 -77.37 41.14
N LEU A 457 -33.81 -77.62 41.69
CA LEU A 457 -33.47 -77.27 43.08
C LEU A 457 -33.44 -75.75 43.31
N ALA A 458 -32.90 -74.98 42.37
CA ALA A 458 -32.80 -73.52 42.48
C ALA A 458 -34.17 -72.83 42.48
N ILE A 459 -35.12 -73.32 41.66
CA ILE A 459 -36.49 -72.80 41.60
C ILE A 459 -37.21 -72.96 42.94
N ALA A 460 -37.06 -74.11 43.61
CA ALA A 460 -37.67 -74.35 44.91
C ALA A 460 -37.19 -73.37 46.01
N LEU A 461 -35.92 -72.99 46.00
CA LEU A 461 -35.35 -72.04 46.97
C LEU A 461 -35.82 -70.60 46.74
N GLY A 462 -36.03 -70.18 45.49
CA GLY A 462 -36.48 -68.83 45.14
C GLY A 462 -37.91 -68.49 45.61
N VAL A 463 -38.79 -69.49 45.74
CA VAL A 463 -40.17 -69.26 46.21
C VAL A 463 -40.20 -68.90 47.70
N PHE A 464 -39.37 -69.54 48.52
CA PHE A 464 -39.30 -69.26 49.96
C PHE A 464 -38.71 -67.87 50.27
N THR A 465 -37.69 -67.43 49.53
CA THR A 465 -37.12 -66.08 49.73
C THR A 465 -38.07 -64.98 49.27
N GLY A 466 -38.82 -65.19 48.18
CA GLY A 466 -39.85 -64.26 47.72
C GLY A 466 -40.98 -64.04 48.73
N LEU A 467 -41.51 -65.12 49.31
CA LEU A 467 -42.55 -65.04 50.35
C LEU A 467 -42.07 -64.32 51.62
N PHE A 468 -40.84 -64.59 52.06
CA PHE A 468 -40.25 -63.92 53.22
C PHE A 468 -40.00 -62.42 52.95
N ALA A 469 -39.53 -62.06 51.75
CA ALA A 469 -39.37 -60.66 51.36
C ALA A 469 -40.72 -59.92 51.38
N PHE A 470 -41.80 -60.55 50.90
CA PHE A 470 -43.14 -59.96 50.87
C PHE A 470 -43.68 -59.65 52.27
N THR A 471 -43.51 -60.55 53.25
CA THR A 471 -43.93 -60.30 54.64
C THR A 471 -43.11 -59.18 55.29
N CYS A 472 -41.80 -59.12 55.03
CA CYS A 472 -40.93 -58.02 55.48
C CYS A 472 -41.32 -56.66 54.86
N ILE A 473 -41.72 -56.62 53.59
CA ILE A 473 -42.20 -55.40 52.92
C ILE A 473 -43.51 -54.90 53.55
N ILE A 474 -44.45 -55.79 53.89
CA ILE A 474 -45.69 -55.42 54.59
C ILE A 474 -45.40 -54.82 55.97
N LEU A 475 -44.49 -55.44 56.75
CA LEU A 475 -44.09 -54.92 58.06
C LEU A 475 -43.37 -53.55 57.95
N MET A 476 -42.51 -53.37 56.94
CA MET A 476 -41.91 -52.06 56.67
C MET A 476 -42.95 -51.03 56.23
N ALA A 477 -43.93 -51.38 55.40
CA ALA A 477 -45.00 -50.47 55.00
C ALA A 477 -45.81 -49.96 56.19
N VAL A 478 -46.13 -50.82 57.16
CA VAL A 478 -46.79 -50.42 58.42
C VAL A 478 -45.92 -49.45 59.22
N MET A 479 -44.61 -49.72 59.38
CA MET A 479 -43.70 -48.79 60.07
C MET A 479 -43.48 -47.47 59.32
N LEU A 480 -43.51 -47.48 57.98
CA LEU A 480 -43.41 -46.28 57.15
C LEU A 480 -44.67 -45.42 57.19
N LEU A 481 -45.85 -46.02 57.33
CA LEU A 481 -47.10 -45.27 57.58
C LEU A 481 -47.12 -44.62 58.97
N VAL A 482 -46.54 -45.26 59.98
CA VAL A 482 -46.37 -44.68 61.33
C VAL A 482 -45.35 -43.53 61.33
N SER A 483 -44.23 -43.66 60.60
CA SER A 483 -43.20 -42.62 60.55
C SER A 483 -43.53 -41.44 59.63
N LYS A 484 -44.35 -41.63 58.58
CA LYS A 484 -44.84 -40.54 57.69
C LYS A 484 -45.62 -39.43 58.40
N LYS A 485 -45.97 -39.58 59.68
CA LYS A 485 -46.56 -38.49 60.48
C LYS A 485 -45.54 -37.45 61.00
N LYS A 486 -44.24 -37.56 60.68
CA LYS A 486 -43.21 -36.56 61.05
C LYS A 486 -42.18 -36.27 59.94
N LYS A 487 -42.28 -35.04 59.38
CA LYS A 487 -41.26 -34.28 58.63
C LYS A 487 -40.87 -34.81 57.23
N ASP A 488 -41.50 -34.27 56.19
CA ASP A 488 -40.86 -34.08 54.89
C ASP A 488 -40.24 -32.68 54.80
N LYS A 489 -39.00 -32.58 54.29
CA LYS A 489 -38.35 -31.29 53.96
C LYS A 489 -37.18 -31.45 52.98
N LYS A 490 -37.46 -31.39 51.66
CA LYS A 490 -36.54 -31.05 50.53
C LYS A 490 -35.34 -32.00 50.23
N VAL A 491 -34.88 -32.24 48.98
CA VAL A 491 -35.44 -32.02 47.61
C VAL A 491 -34.53 -32.64 46.50
N ILE A 492 -35.08 -33.00 45.32
CA ILE A 492 -34.41 -33.18 43.97
C ILE A 492 -33.39 -34.36 43.83
N THR A 493 -33.14 -35.02 42.68
CA THR A 493 -33.45 -34.88 41.20
C THR A 493 -34.27 -36.12 40.69
N ARG A 494 -34.42 -36.58 39.42
CA ARG A 494 -33.96 -36.28 38.02
C ARG A 494 -34.96 -36.84 36.96
N GLU A 495 -34.71 -36.57 35.66
CA GLU A 495 -34.99 -37.30 34.36
C GLU A 495 -35.99 -38.51 34.31
N GLU A 496 -36.80 -38.74 33.24
CA GLU A 496 -36.92 -38.15 31.88
C GLU A 496 -38.28 -38.48 31.14
N GLU A 497 -38.56 -37.81 30.00
CA GLU A 497 -39.46 -38.15 28.83
C GLU A 497 -41.04 -38.16 28.85
N ILE A 498 -41.65 -37.35 27.93
CA ILE A 498 -42.74 -37.64 26.91
C ILE A 498 -44.19 -38.07 27.36
N PRO A 499 -45.34 -37.62 26.76
CA PRO A 499 -45.73 -36.40 26.00
C PRO A 499 -47.17 -35.81 26.34
N GLU A 500 -47.71 -34.96 25.44
CA GLU A 500 -49.14 -34.69 25.09
C GLU A 500 -50.16 -33.93 26.01
N SER A 501 -50.60 -32.78 25.47
CA SER A 501 -52.02 -32.34 25.26
C SER A 501 -52.76 -31.41 26.25
N THR A 502 -53.64 -30.58 25.64
CA THR A 502 -54.77 -29.77 26.17
C THR A 502 -54.53 -28.65 27.20
N ASP A 503 -54.46 -27.42 26.66
CA ASP A 503 -55.53 -26.39 26.72
C ASP A 503 -55.69 -25.43 27.94
N ASP A 504 -55.99 -24.18 27.58
CA ASP A 504 -56.63 -23.06 28.30
C ASP A 504 -56.33 -22.74 29.79
N ARG A 505 -55.39 -21.81 30.04
CA ARG A 505 -55.76 -20.46 30.54
C ARG A 505 -54.70 -19.36 30.38
N GLN A 506 -55.19 -18.12 30.34
CA GLN A 506 -54.43 -16.86 30.18
C GLN A 506 -53.78 -16.31 31.47
N GLU A 507 -52.76 -15.46 31.25
CA GLU A 507 -52.35 -14.30 32.08
C GLU A 507 -51.74 -14.55 33.48
N LEU A 508 -50.87 -13.69 34.04
CA LEU A 508 -50.34 -12.39 33.58
C LEU A 508 -48.80 -12.38 33.55
N ILE A 509 -48.20 -11.64 32.60
CA ILE A 509 -46.86 -11.05 32.73
C ILE A 509 -46.99 -9.55 32.43
N SER A 510 -46.41 -8.68 33.26
CA SER A 510 -46.52 -7.22 33.11
C SER A 510 -45.55 -6.68 32.04
N PRO A 511 -45.97 -5.74 31.18
CA PRO A 511 -45.19 -5.30 30.02
C PRO A 511 -44.25 -4.12 30.35
N GLN A 512 -42.95 -4.36 30.53
CA GLN A 512 -41.99 -3.23 30.63
C GLN A 512 -40.51 -3.47 30.23
N SER A 513 -40.27 -4.13 29.08
CA SER A 513 -39.13 -3.76 28.22
C SER A 513 -39.41 -4.12 26.76
N LYS A 514 -39.39 -3.11 25.86
CA LYS A 514 -39.61 -3.32 24.42
C LYS A 514 -38.34 -3.89 23.76
N HIS A 515 -38.16 -5.20 23.85
CA HIS A 515 -37.32 -5.91 22.89
C HIS A 515 -38.08 -5.94 21.55
N GLN A 516 -37.75 -5.01 20.65
CA GLN A 516 -38.39 -4.97 19.33
C GLN A 516 -37.95 -6.19 18.52
N LEU A 517 -38.91 -7.06 18.20
CA LEU A 517 -38.69 -8.18 17.31
C LEU A 517 -38.70 -7.69 15.86
N ILE A 518 -37.72 -8.13 15.08
CA ILE A 518 -37.52 -7.72 13.69
C ILE A 518 -37.47 -8.97 12.83
N THR A 519 -38.27 -9.00 11.78
CA THR A 519 -38.22 -10.07 10.77
C THR A 519 -37.27 -9.64 9.66
N ILE A 520 -36.24 -10.43 9.41
CA ILE A 520 -35.17 -10.19 8.44
C ILE A 520 -35.14 -11.41 7.50
N GLY A 521 -35.73 -11.29 6.31
CA GLY A 521 -36.01 -12.44 5.47
C GLY A 521 -36.82 -13.52 6.21
N ASN A 522 -36.25 -14.71 6.35
CA ASN A 522 -36.83 -15.84 7.09
C ASN A 522 -36.47 -15.86 8.60
N LEU A 523 -35.66 -14.92 9.08
CA LEU A 523 -35.11 -14.87 10.43
C LEU A 523 -35.90 -13.88 11.30
N VAL A 524 -36.44 -14.32 12.44
CA VAL A 524 -37.00 -13.40 13.44
C VAL A 524 -35.97 -13.19 14.54
N VAL A 525 -35.53 -11.94 14.74
CA VAL A 525 -34.49 -11.60 15.73
C VAL A 525 -34.99 -10.65 16.82
N GLY A 526 -34.53 -10.88 18.04
CA GLY A 526 -34.53 -9.87 19.11
C GLY A 526 -33.17 -9.20 19.19
N ILE A 527 -33.13 -7.87 19.13
CA ILE A 527 -31.91 -7.08 19.45
C ILE A 527 -31.61 -7.23 20.94
N THR A 528 -30.34 -7.41 21.30
CA THR A 528 -29.86 -7.37 22.69
C THR A 528 -29.20 -6.02 23.00
N ASP A 529 -29.15 -5.62 24.27
CA ASP A 529 -28.54 -4.35 24.71
C ASP A 529 -27.04 -4.20 24.39
N ARG A 530 -26.39 -5.23 23.83
CA ARG A 530 -24.97 -5.23 23.47
C ARG A 530 -24.74 -4.75 22.03
N LYS A 531 -24.49 -3.45 21.87
CA LYS A 531 -23.78 -2.93 20.70
C LYS A 531 -22.38 -3.55 20.62
N LEU A 532 -21.94 -3.91 19.41
CA LEU A 532 -20.64 -4.52 19.13
C LEU A 532 -19.65 -3.48 18.62
N THR A 533 -20.03 -2.68 17.62
CA THR A 533 -19.20 -1.58 17.08
C THR A 533 -20.04 -0.54 16.32
N THR A 534 -19.41 0.56 15.90
CA THR A 534 -19.95 1.52 14.91
C THR A 534 -19.19 1.32 13.59
N GLY A 535 -19.87 0.84 12.55
CA GLY A 535 -19.34 0.71 11.20
C GLY A 535 -19.61 1.95 10.34
N TYR A 536 -19.03 1.95 9.14
CA TYR A 536 -19.20 3.02 8.13
C TYR A 536 -20.68 3.24 7.74
N PHE A 537 -21.43 2.16 7.53
CA PHE A 537 -22.84 2.21 7.13
C PHE A 537 -23.83 2.31 8.30
N GLY A 538 -23.40 2.13 9.55
CA GLY A 538 -24.33 2.05 10.69
C GLY A 538 -23.79 1.25 11.87
N ASP A 539 -24.66 0.97 12.84
CA ASP A 539 -24.29 0.33 14.09
C ASP A 539 -24.43 -1.19 14.01
N ILE A 540 -23.41 -1.92 14.47
CA ILE A 540 -23.47 -3.38 14.55
C ILE A 540 -23.80 -3.79 16.00
N TRP A 541 -24.87 -4.56 16.16
CA TRP A 541 -25.41 -5.03 17.44
C TRP A 541 -25.38 -6.56 17.51
N LYS A 542 -25.38 -7.11 18.73
CA LYS A 542 -25.67 -8.54 18.92
C LYS A 542 -27.18 -8.75 18.96
N ALA A 543 -27.68 -9.67 18.14
CA ALA A 543 -29.07 -10.10 18.15
C ALA A 543 -29.18 -11.63 18.29
N ARG A 544 -30.38 -12.13 18.59
CA ARG A 544 -30.67 -13.56 18.78
C ARG A 544 -31.87 -13.98 17.95
N SER A 545 -31.72 -15.08 17.21
CA SER A 545 -32.80 -15.75 16.48
C SER A 545 -33.84 -16.33 17.43
N LEU A 546 -35.11 -16.22 17.03
CA LEU A 546 -36.28 -16.84 17.65
C LEU A 546 -36.88 -17.93 16.75
N SER A 547 -36.07 -18.52 15.86
CA SER A 547 -36.41 -19.73 15.08
C SER A 547 -36.94 -20.83 15.99
N SER A 548 -38.12 -21.37 15.65
CA SER A 548 -39.05 -21.92 16.64
C SER A 548 -38.71 -23.27 17.27
N TRP A 549 -37.75 -24.03 16.74
CA TRP A 549 -37.36 -25.36 17.25
C TRP A 549 -35.89 -25.38 17.72
N ASP A 550 -35.70 -25.53 19.03
CA ASP A 550 -34.51 -26.04 19.76
C ASP A 550 -33.09 -25.53 19.46
N ASN A 551 -32.89 -24.41 18.75
CA ASN A 551 -31.59 -23.71 18.82
C ASN A 551 -31.68 -22.18 18.62
N THR A 552 -31.12 -21.42 19.56
CA THR A 552 -31.08 -19.95 19.51
C THR A 552 -29.79 -19.46 18.88
N THR A 553 -29.72 -19.41 17.54
CA THR A 553 -28.59 -18.83 16.82
C THR A 553 -28.38 -17.37 17.21
N GLU A 554 -27.16 -16.98 17.55
CA GLU A 554 -26.78 -15.59 17.79
C GLU A 554 -26.19 -14.99 16.51
N VAL A 555 -26.53 -13.74 16.18
CA VAL A 555 -26.15 -13.09 14.92
C VAL A 555 -25.62 -11.67 15.16
N ALA A 556 -24.73 -11.21 14.29
CA ALA A 556 -24.30 -9.82 14.23
C ALA A 556 -25.26 -9.04 13.31
N LEU A 557 -25.96 -8.06 13.86
CA LEU A 557 -26.97 -7.27 13.14
C LEU A 557 -26.43 -5.87 12.86
N LEU A 558 -26.13 -5.58 11.59
CA LEU A 558 -25.89 -4.22 11.11
C LEU A 558 -27.24 -3.51 10.95
N ILE A 559 -27.43 -2.43 11.71
CA ILE A 559 -28.54 -1.49 11.59
C ILE A 559 -28.01 -0.29 10.80
N VAL A 560 -28.41 -0.17 9.53
CA VAL A 560 -27.95 0.89 8.64
C VAL A 560 -28.45 2.25 9.15
N ARG A 561 -27.60 3.28 9.08
CA ARG A 561 -27.95 4.64 9.52
C ARG A 561 -28.86 5.35 8.52
N ASP A 562 -29.75 6.18 9.05
CA ASP A 562 -30.60 7.05 8.25
C ASP A 562 -29.74 8.12 7.55
N GLY A 563 -30.12 8.52 6.33
CA GLY A 563 -29.46 9.62 5.62
C GLY A 563 -28.09 9.30 4.99
N LEU A 564 -27.83 8.06 4.57
CA LEU A 564 -26.69 7.74 3.71
C LEU A 564 -26.68 8.59 2.43
N SER A 565 -25.50 9.08 2.02
CA SER A 565 -25.33 9.69 0.70
C SER A 565 -25.60 8.70 -0.43
N ASP A 566 -25.75 9.18 -1.67
CA ASP A 566 -25.94 8.29 -2.82
C ASP A 566 -24.68 7.45 -3.11
N ASP A 567 -23.49 7.99 -2.83
CA ASP A 567 -22.22 7.25 -2.88
C ASP A 567 -22.17 6.16 -1.80
N GLU A 568 -22.47 6.50 -0.55
CA GLU A 568 -22.50 5.54 0.58
C GLU A 568 -23.56 4.44 0.37
N ARG A 569 -24.63 4.73 -0.36
CA ARG A 569 -25.66 3.75 -0.75
C ARG A 569 -25.21 2.86 -1.91
N GLY A 570 -24.33 3.38 -2.78
CA GLY A 570 -23.60 2.60 -3.78
C GLY A 570 -22.64 1.61 -3.10
N ASP A 571 -21.74 2.13 -2.24
CA ASP A 571 -20.80 1.36 -1.43
C ASP A 571 -21.51 0.22 -0.67
N LEU A 572 -22.64 0.51 -0.01
CA LEU A 572 -23.42 -0.49 0.75
C LEU A 572 -23.98 -1.59 -0.16
N LYS A 573 -24.47 -1.21 -1.34
CA LYS A 573 -25.05 -2.16 -2.30
C LYS A 573 -23.97 -3.09 -2.89
N GLU A 574 -22.79 -2.56 -3.19
CA GLU A 574 -21.66 -3.35 -3.67
C GLU A 574 -21.14 -4.29 -2.58
N ALA A 575 -20.92 -3.77 -1.37
CA ALA A 575 -20.50 -4.54 -0.20
C ALA A 575 -21.48 -5.68 0.13
N LYS A 576 -22.79 -5.42 0.03
CA LYS A 576 -23.83 -6.44 0.21
C LYS A 576 -23.77 -7.49 -0.90
N ALA A 577 -23.74 -7.08 -2.17
CA ALA A 577 -23.71 -8.02 -3.30
C ALA A 577 -22.46 -8.93 -3.29
N MET A 578 -21.30 -8.40 -2.87
CA MET A 578 -20.09 -9.19 -2.66
C MET A 578 -20.27 -10.22 -1.53
N ALA A 579 -20.82 -9.81 -0.38
CA ALA A 579 -21.05 -10.70 0.75
C ALA A 579 -22.12 -11.78 0.47
N GLU A 580 -23.12 -11.48 -0.37
CA GLU A 580 -24.09 -12.46 -0.90
C GLU A 580 -23.43 -13.45 -1.88
N ALA A 581 -22.61 -12.95 -2.81
CA ALA A 581 -21.93 -13.78 -3.82
C ALA A 581 -20.85 -14.71 -3.23
N LEU A 582 -20.26 -14.34 -2.09
CA LEU A 582 -19.32 -15.17 -1.32
C LEU A 582 -19.98 -16.29 -0.50
N GLY A 583 -21.33 -16.37 -0.47
CA GLY A 583 -22.06 -17.47 0.16
C GLY A 583 -21.72 -17.71 1.63
N GLN A 584 -21.57 -18.99 2.00
CA GLN A 584 -21.17 -19.42 3.35
C GLN A 584 -19.87 -20.20 3.29
N HIS A 585 -18.90 -19.85 4.13
CA HIS A 585 -17.65 -20.60 4.31
C HIS A 585 -17.22 -20.56 5.77
N PRO A 586 -16.67 -21.66 6.34
CA PRO A 586 -16.24 -21.71 7.74
C PRO A 586 -15.29 -20.57 8.12
N ASN A 587 -14.43 -20.13 7.21
CA ASN A 587 -13.39 -19.13 7.45
C ASN A 587 -13.70 -17.76 6.82
N ILE A 588 -14.95 -17.53 6.39
CA ILE A 588 -15.48 -16.21 6.02
C ILE A 588 -16.55 -15.82 7.06
N LEU A 589 -16.70 -14.52 7.33
CA LEU A 589 -17.79 -13.96 8.12
C LEU A 589 -19.02 -13.82 7.21
N SER A 590 -19.87 -14.84 7.20
CA SER A 590 -20.88 -15.03 6.16
C SER A 590 -22.05 -14.05 6.28
N PHE A 591 -22.62 -13.66 5.14
CA PHE A 591 -23.92 -13.01 5.08
C PHE A 591 -25.04 -14.04 5.32
N ILE A 592 -26.03 -13.69 6.15
CA ILE A 592 -27.16 -14.57 6.44
C ILE A 592 -28.39 -14.13 5.64
N THR A 593 -28.83 -12.87 5.82
CA THR A 593 -30.04 -12.31 5.20
C THR A 593 -30.15 -10.81 5.50
N ASP A 594 -30.98 -10.07 4.75
CA ASP A 594 -31.31 -8.67 5.03
C ASP A 594 -32.81 -8.38 4.90
N ALA A 595 -33.24 -7.23 5.40
CA ALA A 595 -34.58 -6.69 5.17
C ALA A 595 -34.60 -5.17 5.22
N ILE A 596 -35.34 -4.57 4.29
CA ILE A 596 -35.68 -3.16 4.29
C ILE A 596 -37.10 -3.03 4.84
N THR A 597 -37.23 -2.27 5.93
CA THR A 597 -38.51 -1.91 6.56
C THR A 597 -38.87 -0.47 6.22
N GLU A 598 -40.07 0.00 6.60
CA GLU A 598 -40.46 1.40 6.41
C GLU A 598 -39.54 2.38 7.16
N ASP A 599 -38.99 1.97 8.31
CA ASP A 599 -38.06 2.76 9.11
C ASP A 599 -36.60 2.61 8.65
N ARG A 600 -36.09 1.37 8.50
CA ARG A 600 -34.64 1.08 8.34
C ARG A 600 -34.30 -0.17 7.54
N HIS A 601 -33.05 -0.22 7.07
CA HIS A 601 -32.40 -1.40 6.48
C HIS A 601 -31.58 -2.15 7.53
N TYR A 602 -31.77 -3.48 7.58
CA TYR A 602 -31.16 -4.40 8.53
C TYR A 602 -30.43 -5.51 7.78
N ILE A 603 -29.17 -5.78 8.15
CA ILE A 603 -28.35 -6.86 7.55
C ILE A 603 -27.84 -7.78 8.66
N ALA A 604 -28.15 -9.07 8.57
CA ALA A 604 -27.70 -10.10 9.51
C ALA A 604 -26.48 -10.85 8.96
N LEU A 605 -25.45 -10.96 9.79
CA LEU A 605 -24.18 -11.65 9.53
C LEU A 605 -23.92 -12.69 10.62
N ASP A 606 -22.99 -13.61 10.37
CA ASP A 606 -22.40 -14.50 11.39
C ASP A 606 -21.98 -13.70 12.65
N TYR A 607 -22.27 -14.23 13.83
CA TYR A 607 -21.68 -13.73 15.07
C TYR A 607 -20.34 -14.43 15.37
N ALA A 608 -19.47 -13.75 16.09
CA ALA A 608 -18.15 -14.25 16.48
C ALA A 608 -17.89 -13.87 17.95
N GLU A 609 -17.96 -14.85 18.85
CA GLU A 609 -18.05 -14.65 20.30
C GLU A 609 -16.84 -13.94 20.90
N SER A 610 -15.64 -14.25 20.38
CA SER A 610 -14.36 -13.79 20.91
C SER A 610 -13.97 -12.38 20.42
N GLY A 611 -14.63 -11.89 19.36
CA GLY A 611 -14.39 -10.60 18.72
C GLY A 611 -13.27 -10.63 17.68
N ASP A 612 -12.68 -9.47 17.38
CA ASP A 612 -11.58 -9.35 16.43
C ASP A 612 -10.24 -9.89 16.99
N LEU A 613 -9.41 -10.41 16.09
CA LEU A 613 -8.12 -11.01 16.39
C LEU A 613 -7.14 -9.99 17.02
N ARG A 614 -7.15 -8.72 16.59
CA ARG A 614 -6.28 -7.68 17.18
C ARG A 614 -6.64 -7.44 18.66
N SER A 615 -7.92 -7.31 18.98
CA SER A 615 -8.39 -7.26 20.37
C SER A 615 -8.08 -8.53 21.14
N TYR A 616 -8.16 -9.71 20.52
CA TYR A 616 -7.80 -10.99 21.14
C TYR A 616 -6.30 -11.05 21.50
N LEU A 617 -5.41 -10.73 20.56
CA LEU A 617 -3.96 -10.66 20.78
C LEU A 617 -3.61 -9.66 21.89
N LEU A 618 -4.18 -8.45 21.85
CA LEU A 618 -3.95 -7.41 22.86
C LEU A 618 -4.50 -7.78 24.26
N LYS A 619 -5.53 -8.63 24.35
CA LYS A 619 -5.96 -9.24 25.63
C LYS A 619 -4.92 -10.24 26.15
N MET A 620 -4.40 -11.12 25.29
CA MET A 620 -3.35 -12.09 25.69
C MET A 620 -2.08 -11.39 26.20
N ARG A 621 -1.66 -10.31 25.53
CA ARG A 621 -0.49 -9.51 25.93
C ARG A 621 -0.60 -8.86 27.32
N LYS A 622 -1.81 -8.69 27.86
CA LYS A 622 -2.07 -8.15 29.21
C LYS A 622 -2.13 -9.22 30.31
N GLY A 623 -2.01 -10.50 29.97
CA GLY A 623 -2.08 -11.62 30.93
C GLY A 623 -0.74 -12.22 31.33
N SER A 624 0.38 -11.75 30.78
CA SER A 624 1.68 -12.43 30.80
C SER A 624 2.68 -11.88 31.83
N ASP A 625 2.26 -11.68 33.08
CA ASP A 625 3.14 -11.27 34.20
C ASP A 625 3.97 -12.43 34.80
N LYS A 626 4.18 -13.53 34.05
CA LYS A 626 4.96 -14.71 34.50
C LYS A 626 5.77 -15.35 33.37
N GLU A 627 7.07 -15.44 33.59
CA GLU A 627 8.05 -16.21 32.80
C GLU A 627 7.88 -17.74 32.96
N PRO A 628 8.64 -18.58 32.23
CA PRO A 628 8.94 -18.48 30.80
C PRO A 628 8.46 -19.71 30.00
N ASN A 629 7.70 -20.64 30.63
CA ASN A 629 7.06 -21.79 29.95
C ASN A 629 5.97 -21.38 28.92
N VAL A 630 5.76 -20.08 28.74
CA VAL A 630 4.72 -19.46 27.91
C VAL A 630 5.03 -19.56 26.41
N LEU A 631 6.32 -19.53 26.03
CA LEU A 631 6.76 -19.47 24.62
C LEU A 631 6.28 -20.66 23.77
N VAL A 632 6.30 -21.87 24.32
CA VAL A 632 5.85 -23.09 23.61
C VAL A 632 4.32 -23.11 23.44
N PHE A 633 3.58 -22.64 24.45
CA PHE A 633 2.11 -22.66 24.44
C PHE A 633 1.46 -21.55 23.59
N PHE A 634 2.18 -20.46 23.30
CA PHE A 634 1.68 -19.36 22.47
C PHE A 634 1.66 -19.69 20.96
N GLN A 635 2.54 -20.57 20.48
CA GLN A 635 2.73 -20.80 19.05
C GLN A 635 1.56 -21.57 18.40
N VAL A 636 1.19 -22.74 18.94
CA VAL A 636 0.24 -23.68 18.28
C VAL A 636 -1.11 -23.05 17.94
N LYS A 637 -1.75 -22.33 18.88
CA LYS A 637 -3.06 -21.71 18.65
C LYS A 637 -3.03 -20.61 17.58
N LEU A 638 -1.93 -19.85 17.56
CA LEU A 638 -1.75 -18.76 16.60
C LEU A 638 -1.42 -19.29 15.21
N LEU A 639 -0.73 -20.43 15.11
CA LEU A 639 -0.52 -21.16 13.85
C LEU A 639 -1.84 -21.72 13.29
N TYR A 640 -2.73 -22.27 14.12
CA TYR A 640 -4.07 -22.69 13.66
C TYR A 640 -4.89 -21.50 13.14
N ILE A 641 -4.97 -20.39 13.88
CA ILE A 641 -5.65 -19.16 13.43
C ILE A 641 -5.06 -18.66 12.10
N ALA A 642 -3.73 -18.69 11.96
CA ALA A 642 -3.08 -18.30 10.72
C ALA A 642 -3.43 -19.23 9.54
N ALA A 643 -3.39 -20.55 9.74
CA ALA A 643 -3.76 -21.55 8.72
C ALA A 643 -5.24 -21.41 8.30
N GLU A 644 -6.14 -21.12 9.23
CA GLU A 644 -7.56 -20.88 8.94
C GLU A 644 -7.80 -19.59 8.16
N VAL A 645 -7.04 -18.51 8.40
CA VAL A 645 -7.07 -17.33 7.51
C VAL A 645 -6.52 -17.68 6.12
N ALA A 646 -5.46 -18.49 6.01
CA ALA A 646 -4.98 -18.97 4.71
C ALA A 646 -6.04 -19.82 3.97
N CYS A 647 -6.86 -20.60 4.68
CA CYS A 647 -8.02 -21.30 4.12
C CYS A 647 -9.06 -20.31 3.55
N GLY A 648 -9.40 -19.27 4.30
CA GLY A 648 -10.28 -18.20 3.82
C GLY A 648 -9.71 -17.47 2.59
N LEU A 649 -8.40 -17.21 2.54
CA LEU A 649 -7.75 -16.58 1.38
C LEU A 649 -7.73 -17.48 0.14
N LEU A 650 -7.57 -18.81 0.29
CA LEU A 650 -7.75 -19.73 -0.83
C LEU A 650 -9.20 -19.68 -1.35
N TYR A 651 -10.19 -19.68 -0.45
CA TYR A 651 -11.59 -19.56 -0.84
C TYR A 651 -11.87 -18.28 -1.62
N LEU A 652 -11.41 -17.12 -1.14
CA LEU A 652 -11.54 -15.84 -1.84
C LEU A 652 -10.83 -15.85 -3.21
N SER A 653 -9.62 -16.40 -3.29
CA SER A 653 -8.88 -16.49 -4.56
C SER A 653 -9.58 -17.39 -5.59
N ASN A 654 -10.20 -18.50 -5.14
CA ASN A 654 -11.01 -19.36 -6.00
C ASN A 654 -12.29 -18.64 -6.51
N HIS A 655 -12.84 -17.73 -5.71
CA HIS A 655 -13.95 -16.84 -6.09
C HIS A 655 -13.48 -15.54 -6.78
N GLN A 656 -12.21 -15.48 -7.21
CA GLN A 656 -11.56 -14.32 -7.86
C GLN A 656 -11.73 -13.00 -7.09
N THR A 657 -11.98 -13.08 -5.79
CA THR A 657 -12.35 -11.95 -4.94
C THR A 657 -11.13 -11.40 -4.22
N ILE A 658 -10.86 -10.11 -4.43
CA ILE A 658 -9.77 -9.37 -3.78
C ILE A 658 -10.31 -8.79 -2.47
N HIS A 659 -9.62 -9.04 -1.35
CA HIS A 659 -10.03 -8.56 -0.03
C HIS A 659 -9.64 -7.09 0.20
N GLY A 660 -8.44 -6.70 -0.23
CA GLY A 660 -7.95 -5.31 -0.27
C GLY A 660 -7.66 -4.64 1.08
N ASN A 661 -8.23 -5.13 2.19
CA ASN A 661 -8.07 -4.57 3.54
C ASN A 661 -7.81 -5.66 4.61
N LEU A 662 -6.92 -6.61 4.33
CA LEU A 662 -6.66 -7.74 5.23
C LEU A 662 -5.75 -7.32 6.39
N CYS A 663 -6.26 -7.30 7.61
CA CYS A 663 -5.55 -6.94 8.84
C CYS A 663 -6.16 -7.65 10.07
N ALA A 664 -5.47 -7.65 11.21
CA ALA A 664 -5.95 -8.36 12.41
C ALA A 664 -7.26 -7.79 13.01
N GLN A 665 -7.71 -6.60 12.60
CA GLN A 665 -9.03 -6.06 12.99
C GLN A 665 -10.19 -6.63 12.18
N ASN A 666 -9.88 -7.15 10.97
CA ASN A 666 -10.85 -7.71 10.03
C ASN A 666 -10.92 -9.25 10.11
N ILE A 667 -10.06 -9.89 10.91
CA ILE A 667 -10.21 -11.31 11.27
C ILE A 667 -11.02 -11.43 12.57
N TYR A 668 -12.11 -12.17 12.53
CA TYR A 668 -13.00 -12.44 13.66
C TYR A 668 -12.80 -13.87 14.19
N LEU A 669 -13.08 -14.08 15.48
CA LEU A 669 -12.90 -15.37 16.18
C LEU A 669 -14.19 -15.83 16.87
N ASP A 670 -14.61 -17.07 16.64
CA ASP A 670 -15.78 -17.69 17.27
C ASP A 670 -15.47 -18.27 18.68
N GLU A 671 -16.41 -19.03 19.25
CA GLU A 671 -16.28 -19.74 20.54
C GLU A 671 -15.24 -20.88 20.59
N ILE A 672 -14.83 -21.42 19.43
CA ILE A 672 -13.76 -22.42 19.30
C ILE A 672 -12.44 -21.80 18.81
N LEU A 673 -12.40 -20.47 18.65
CA LEU A 673 -11.31 -19.66 18.09
C LEU A 673 -11.07 -19.91 16.59
N ARG A 674 -12.10 -20.30 15.84
CA ARG A 674 -12.02 -20.38 14.39
C ARG A 674 -11.83 -18.99 13.80
N ALA A 675 -10.86 -18.83 12.91
CA ALA A 675 -10.67 -17.58 12.17
C ALA A 675 -11.71 -17.42 11.04
N LYS A 676 -12.43 -16.30 11.05
CA LYS A 676 -13.34 -15.84 9.99
C LYS A 676 -12.88 -14.50 9.44
N ILE A 677 -12.58 -14.43 8.14
CA ILE A 677 -12.29 -13.17 7.44
C ILE A 677 -13.60 -12.38 7.30
N GLY A 678 -13.66 -11.17 7.85
CA GLY A 678 -14.64 -10.15 7.52
C GLY A 678 -13.92 -8.91 6.95
N GLY A 679 -14.63 -7.80 6.72
CA GLY A 679 -14.03 -6.57 6.18
C GLY A 679 -14.50 -6.17 4.77
N PHE A 680 -15.34 -6.98 4.13
CA PHE A 680 -15.96 -6.77 2.81
C PHE A 680 -16.95 -5.59 2.75
N GLY A 681 -16.52 -4.39 3.12
CA GLY A 681 -17.35 -3.19 3.22
C GLY A 681 -18.27 -3.17 4.44
N LEU A 682 -19.15 -4.17 4.59
CA LEU A 682 -20.24 -4.20 5.59
C LEU A 682 -19.77 -4.00 7.04
N THR A 683 -18.57 -4.50 7.38
CA THR A 683 -17.99 -4.39 8.73
C THR A 683 -16.85 -3.37 8.84
N LYS A 684 -16.64 -2.49 7.84
CA LYS A 684 -15.58 -1.46 7.90
C LYS A 684 -15.82 -0.49 9.07
N PRO A 685 -14.81 -0.18 9.90
CA PRO A 685 -14.93 0.84 10.94
C PRO A 685 -15.24 2.22 10.36
N ALA A 686 -16.00 3.05 11.06
CA ALA A 686 -16.35 4.40 10.60
C ALA A 686 -15.16 5.38 10.45
N VAL A 687 -14.01 5.06 11.05
CA VAL A 687 -12.73 5.76 10.86
C VAL A 687 -11.63 4.72 10.81
N VAL A 688 -10.96 4.57 9.66
CA VAL A 688 -9.79 3.70 9.52
C VAL A 688 -8.56 4.56 9.25
N LYS A 689 -7.60 4.54 10.17
CA LYS A 689 -6.33 5.28 10.05
C LYS A 689 -5.24 4.29 9.62
N ASP A 690 -4.45 4.69 8.63
CA ASP A 690 -3.25 4.00 8.17
C ASP A 690 -3.41 2.61 7.50
N GLU A 691 -4.55 2.33 6.83
CA GLU A 691 -4.77 1.10 6.05
C GLU A 691 -3.63 0.78 5.05
N TYR A 692 -2.96 1.81 4.52
CA TYR A 692 -1.81 1.68 3.62
C TYR A 692 -0.63 0.88 4.21
N LYS A 693 -0.59 0.63 5.52
CA LYS A 693 0.45 -0.18 6.19
C LYS A 693 0.34 -1.68 5.90
N TRP A 694 -0.80 -2.16 5.37
CA TRP A 694 -0.99 -3.54 4.90
C TRP A 694 -0.93 -3.66 3.37
N GLN A 695 -0.98 -2.53 2.64
CA GLN A 695 -0.97 -2.53 1.18
C GLN A 695 0.35 -3.04 0.60
N ALA A 696 0.25 -3.81 -0.48
CA ALA A 696 1.39 -4.32 -1.23
C ALA A 696 2.16 -3.21 -1.96
N ILE A 697 3.43 -3.43 -2.27
CA ILE A 697 4.28 -2.42 -2.92
C ILE A 697 3.73 -2.01 -4.30
N GLU A 698 3.12 -2.93 -5.05
CA GLU A 698 2.42 -2.61 -6.30
C GLU A 698 1.19 -1.70 -6.05
N THR A 699 0.34 -2.01 -5.07
CA THR A 699 -0.83 -1.19 -4.69
C THR A 699 -0.42 0.21 -4.20
N LEU A 700 0.69 0.32 -3.47
CA LEU A 700 1.25 1.62 -3.06
C LEU A 700 1.76 2.44 -4.25
N LYS A 701 2.38 1.79 -5.25
CA LYS A 701 2.91 2.43 -6.47
C LYS A 701 1.82 2.85 -7.46
N THR A 702 0.83 1.99 -7.71
CA THR A 702 -0.08 2.10 -8.87
C THR A 702 -1.56 2.22 -8.50
N GLY A 703 -1.95 1.92 -7.26
CA GLY A 703 -3.34 1.84 -6.82
C GLY A 703 -4.07 0.53 -7.15
N TRP A 704 -3.45 -0.37 -7.93
CA TRP A 704 -4.06 -1.67 -8.29
C TRP A 704 -3.78 -2.72 -7.22
N SER A 705 -4.74 -3.61 -7.00
CA SER A 705 -4.60 -4.78 -6.11
C SER A 705 -4.97 -6.07 -6.87
N SER A 706 -4.39 -7.17 -6.44
CA SER A 706 -4.68 -8.54 -6.89
C SER A 706 -4.84 -9.45 -5.67
N THR A 707 -5.28 -10.70 -5.87
CA THR A 707 -5.25 -11.71 -4.80
C THR A 707 -3.81 -11.97 -4.30
N MET A 708 -2.80 -11.69 -5.12
CA MET A 708 -1.39 -11.71 -4.70
C MET A 708 -1.01 -10.52 -3.81
N SER A 709 -1.70 -9.37 -3.94
CA SER A 709 -1.58 -8.24 -3.00
C SER A 709 -2.18 -8.58 -1.63
N ASP A 710 -3.23 -9.40 -1.57
CA ASP A 710 -3.75 -9.93 -0.30
C ASP A 710 -2.77 -10.88 0.39
N LEU A 711 -1.97 -11.65 -0.37
CA LEU A 711 -0.88 -12.47 0.21
C LEU A 711 0.22 -11.60 0.86
N TRP A 712 0.49 -10.39 0.36
CA TRP A 712 1.37 -9.43 1.02
C TRP A 712 0.77 -8.93 2.34
N ALA A 713 -0.50 -8.53 2.31
CA ALA A 713 -1.24 -8.11 3.49
C ALA A 713 -1.33 -9.23 4.55
N TYR A 714 -1.45 -10.49 4.10
CA TYR A 714 -1.38 -11.68 4.94
C TYR A 714 -0.01 -11.85 5.61
N GLY A 715 1.10 -11.53 4.92
CA GLY A 715 2.42 -11.43 5.56
C GLY A 715 2.47 -10.40 6.68
N VAL A 716 1.81 -9.25 6.52
CA VAL A 716 1.70 -8.22 7.56
C VAL A 716 0.80 -8.69 8.72
N LEU A 717 -0.28 -9.42 8.44
CA LEU A 717 -1.12 -10.07 9.45
C LEU A 717 -0.36 -11.16 10.24
N LEU A 718 0.44 -12.00 9.58
CA LEU A 718 1.34 -12.95 10.25
C LEU A 718 2.33 -12.22 11.17
N TRP A 719 2.83 -11.06 10.75
CA TRP A 719 3.66 -10.20 11.60
C TRP A 719 2.88 -9.63 12.80
N GLU A 720 1.62 -9.18 12.64
CA GLU A 720 0.75 -8.79 13.75
C GLU A 720 0.52 -9.93 14.76
N ILE A 721 0.39 -11.17 14.25
CA ILE A 721 0.19 -12.39 15.06
C ILE A 721 1.43 -12.69 15.90
N ILE A 722 2.63 -12.79 15.30
CA ILE A 722 3.86 -13.11 16.05
C ILE A 722 4.31 -11.98 17.00
N THR A 723 3.94 -10.73 16.71
CA THR A 723 4.19 -9.59 17.63
C THR A 723 3.08 -9.38 18.67
N VAL A 724 2.07 -10.26 18.69
CA VAL A 724 0.93 -10.25 19.62
C VAL A 724 0.22 -8.88 19.64
N GLY A 725 -0.20 -8.44 18.45
CA GLY A 725 -0.88 -7.17 18.24
C GLY A 725 0.06 -5.98 18.10
N GLY A 726 1.20 -6.15 17.42
CA GLY A 726 2.12 -5.06 17.09
C GLY A 726 1.48 -3.96 16.21
N VAL A 727 2.22 -2.89 15.92
CA VAL A 727 1.82 -1.85 14.96
C VAL A 727 2.77 -1.93 13.78
N PRO A 728 2.33 -2.41 12.59
CA PRO A 728 3.20 -2.50 11.42
C PRO A 728 3.84 -1.14 11.10
N TYR A 729 5.16 -1.13 10.94
CA TYR A 729 5.98 0.04 10.58
C TYR A 729 5.90 1.26 11.53
N GLY A 730 5.20 1.17 12.67
CA GLY A 730 5.04 2.28 13.62
C GLY A 730 4.27 3.49 13.04
N GLU A 731 4.69 4.70 13.39
CA GLU A 731 4.12 5.97 12.90
C GLU A 731 4.84 6.45 11.61
N ILE A 732 4.90 5.61 10.57
CA ILE A 732 5.39 5.97 9.23
C ILE A 732 4.24 6.52 8.35
N GLY A 733 4.51 7.53 7.51
CA GLY A 733 3.56 8.03 6.51
C GLY A 733 3.53 7.19 5.22
N ARG A 734 2.44 7.27 4.43
CA ARG A 734 2.25 6.47 3.20
C ARG A 734 3.38 6.62 2.18
N GLN A 735 3.88 7.84 1.98
CA GLN A 735 4.98 8.12 1.05
C GLN A 735 6.32 7.57 1.57
N GLU A 736 6.59 7.75 2.86
CA GLU A 736 7.80 7.25 3.52
C GLU A 736 7.83 5.71 3.52
N LEU A 737 6.67 5.05 3.68
CA LEU A 737 6.53 3.60 3.57
C LEU A 737 6.84 3.11 2.15
N LEU A 738 6.34 3.80 1.11
CA LEU A 738 6.67 3.46 -0.27
C LEU A 738 8.18 3.59 -0.53
N GLU A 739 8.82 4.66 -0.07
CA GLU A 739 10.26 4.87 -0.19
C GLU A 739 11.08 3.83 0.60
N PHE A 740 10.61 3.44 1.79
CA PHE A 740 11.19 2.36 2.59
C PHE A 740 11.13 1.00 1.86
N LEU A 741 9.96 0.64 1.32
CA LEU A 741 9.75 -0.63 0.61
C LEU A 741 10.47 -0.69 -0.74
N MET A 742 10.56 0.44 -1.45
CA MET A 742 11.38 0.60 -2.67
C MET A 742 12.89 0.58 -2.41
N SER A 743 13.31 0.79 -1.16
CA SER A 743 14.71 0.60 -0.72
C SER A 743 15.03 -0.86 -0.35
N GLU A 744 14.25 -1.82 -0.86
CA GLU A 744 14.28 -3.26 -0.55
C GLU A 744 14.04 -3.64 0.93
N LYS A 745 13.76 -2.68 1.81
CA LYS A 745 13.52 -2.92 3.24
C LYS A 745 12.13 -3.51 3.48
N ARG A 746 11.97 -4.25 4.59
CA ARG A 746 10.73 -4.90 5.04
C ARG A 746 10.58 -4.75 6.56
N LEU A 747 9.50 -5.27 7.15
CA LEU A 747 9.34 -5.32 8.60
C LEU A 747 10.43 -6.21 9.23
N GLU A 748 10.93 -5.80 10.39
CA GLU A 748 11.83 -6.62 11.19
C GLU A 748 11.03 -7.76 11.85
N ILE A 749 11.38 -9.00 11.53
CA ILE A 749 10.78 -10.20 12.13
C ILE A 749 11.50 -10.49 13.45
N PRO A 750 10.80 -10.74 14.57
CA PRO A 750 11.44 -11.00 15.85
C PRO A 750 12.38 -12.23 15.80
N THR A 751 13.56 -12.10 16.40
CA THR A 751 14.65 -13.13 16.37
C THR A 751 14.32 -14.46 17.05
N HIS A 752 13.16 -14.55 17.72
CA HIS A 752 12.61 -15.77 18.33
C HIS A 752 11.44 -16.36 17.52
N CYS A 753 11.19 -15.86 16.30
CA CYS A 753 10.29 -16.48 15.35
C CYS A 753 10.83 -17.86 14.94
N ASN A 754 9.93 -18.80 14.60
CA ASN A 754 10.34 -20.04 13.95
C ASN A 754 10.92 -19.70 12.55
N PRO A 755 12.09 -20.23 12.14
CA PRO A 755 12.72 -19.92 10.85
C PRO A 755 11.86 -20.26 9.62
N GLU A 756 10.97 -21.26 9.72
CA GLU A 756 10.04 -21.59 8.65
C GLU A 756 8.94 -20.54 8.53
N LEU A 757 8.35 -20.11 9.65
CA LEU A 757 7.37 -19.02 9.68
C LEU A 757 8.00 -17.70 9.21
N GLU A 758 9.25 -17.43 9.59
CA GLU A 758 10.03 -16.30 9.07
C GLU A 758 10.18 -16.38 7.55
N THR A 759 10.41 -17.58 7.00
CA THR A 759 10.52 -17.83 5.56
C THR A 759 9.19 -17.63 4.84
N LEU A 760 8.08 -18.13 5.39
CA LEU A 760 6.72 -17.89 4.86
C LEU A 760 6.38 -16.39 4.83
N ILE A 761 6.66 -15.66 5.92
CA ILE A 761 6.46 -14.21 5.99
C ILE A 761 7.33 -13.46 4.98
N LYS A 762 8.61 -13.81 4.84
CA LYS A 762 9.50 -13.22 3.81
C LYS A 762 8.99 -13.49 2.39
N ASN A 763 8.47 -14.68 2.12
CA ASN A 763 7.88 -15.01 0.82
C ASN A 763 6.65 -14.14 0.49
N CYS A 764 5.83 -13.76 1.49
CA CYS A 764 4.72 -12.81 1.30
C CYS A 764 5.18 -11.46 0.71
N TRP A 765 6.40 -11.02 1.05
CA TRP A 765 6.89 -9.66 0.77
C TRP A 765 7.88 -9.57 -0.39
N LYS A 766 7.91 -10.57 -1.27
CA LYS A 766 8.62 -10.46 -2.55
C LYS A 766 7.97 -9.39 -3.43
N GLU A 767 8.80 -8.65 -4.15
CA GLU A 767 8.34 -7.58 -5.04
C GLU A 767 7.65 -8.13 -6.29
N ASN A 768 8.12 -9.25 -6.84
CA ASN A 768 7.36 -10.01 -7.84
C ASN A 768 6.17 -10.71 -7.14
N GLU A 769 4.95 -10.28 -7.46
CA GLU A 769 3.72 -10.79 -6.84
C GLU A 769 3.55 -12.32 -6.99
N ARG A 770 4.10 -12.89 -8.07
CA ARG A 770 3.94 -14.32 -8.44
C ARG A 770 4.93 -15.25 -7.77
N GLU A 771 5.96 -14.72 -7.11
CA GLU A 771 6.90 -15.52 -6.31
C GLU A 771 6.44 -15.66 -4.86
N ARG A 772 5.33 -15.00 -4.49
CA ARG A 772 4.70 -15.11 -3.17
C ARG A 772 4.12 -16.51 -3.01
N THR A 773 4.39 -17.15 -1.87
CA THR A 773 3.85 -18.47 -1.55
C THR A 773 2.32 -18.40 -1.57
N GLN A 774 1.66 -19.34 -2.24
CA GLN A 774 0.21 -19.35 -2.36
C GLN A 774 -0.46 -19.74 -1.05
N SER A 775 -1.73 -19.34 -0.88
CA SER A 775 -2.49 -19.55 0.35
C SER A 775 -2.70 -21.02 0.69
N ASP A 776 -2.66 -21.94 -0.28
CA ASP A 776 -2.73 -23.38 -0.03
C ASP A 776 -1.44 -23.95 0.56
N VAL A 777 -0.28 -23.62 0.00
CA VAL A 777 1.03 -23.97 0.55
C VAL A 777 1.23 -23.33 1.94
N MET A 778 0.76 -22.09 2.14
CA MET A 778 0.76 -21.45 3.46
C MET A 778 -0.09 -22.22 4.46
N HIS A 779 -1.33 -22.59 4.09
CA HIS A 779 -2.23 -23.35 4.94
C HIS A 779 -1.63 -24.69 5.37
N GLU A 780 -1.13 -25.47 4.41
CA GLU A 780 -0.58 -26.81 4.68
C GLU A 780 0.65 -26.73 5.60
N ARG A 781 1.60 -25.81 5.34
CA ARG A 781 2.80 -25.65 6.19
C ARG A 781 2.47 -25.13 7.60
N LEU A 782 1.64 -24.10 7.74
CA LEU A 782 1.24 -23.57 9.05
C LEU A 782 0.52 -24.62 9.91
N LEU A 783 -0.28 -25.48 9.27
CA LEU A 783 -0.99 -26.59 9.90
C LEU A 783 -0.03 -27.72 10.34
N GLU A 784 1.00 -28.00 9.55
CA GLU A 784 2.07 -28.95 9.91
C GLU A 784 2.86 -28.44 11.12
N MET A 785 3.31 -27.18 11.09
CA MET A 785 3.99 -26.53 12.23
C MET A 785 3.15 -26.55 13.52
N ALA A 786 1.82 -26.39 13.42
CA ALA A 786 0.91 -26.49 14.57
C ALA A 786 0.90 -27.91 15.18
N ARG A 787 0.84 -28.95 14.34
CA ARG A 787 0.85 -30.38 14.75
C ARG A 787 2.18 -30.80 15.37
N GLU A 788 3.30 -30.31 14.86
CA GLU A 788 4.63 -30.52 15.44
C GLU A 788 4.72 -29.89 16.85
N GLY A 789 4.19 -28.67 17.00
CA GLY A 789 4.09 -28.01 18.31
C GLY A 789 3.23 -28.80 19.33
N GLU A 790 2.11 -29.38 18.90
CA GLU A 790 1.32 -30.28 19.76
C GLU A 790 2.05 -31.57 20.16
N SER A 791 2.92 -32.08 19.30
CA SER A 791 3.62 -33.35 19.51
C SER A 791 4.65 -33.25 20.64
N ASN A 792 5.25 -32.07 20.80
CA ASN A 792 6.19 -31.76 21.88
C ASN A 792 5.50 -31.29 23.19
N GLY A 793 4.17 -31.09 23.19
CA GLY A 793 3.41 -30.55 24.31
C GLY A 793 2.81 -31.60 25.26
N SER A 794 3.44 -31.87 26.40
CA SER A 794 3.06 -32.92 27.36
C SER A 794 1.87 -32.56 28.29
N SER A 795 0.68 -32.29 27.74
CA SER A 795 -0.55 -32.17 28.55
C SER A 795 -1.78 -32.86 27.93
N LYS A 796 -2.31 -33.88 28.62
CA LYS A 796 -3.45 -34.70 28.16
C LYS A 796 -4.80 -33.97 28.04
N PRO A 797 -5.18 -32.99 28.89
CA PRO A 797 -6.50 -32.35 28.82
C PRO A 797 -6.73 -31.54 27.52
N VAL A 798 -5.67 -31.05 26.89
CA VAL A 798 -5.76 -30.18 25.72
C VAL A 798 -6.22 -30.98 24.48
N LYS A 799 -5.65 -32.17 24.26
CA LYS A 799 -5.86 -32.95 23.02
C LYS A 799 -7.33 -33.29 22.72
N GLN A 800 -8.21 -33.37 23.73
CA GLN A 800 -9.63 -33.70 23.54
C GLN A 800 -10.49 -32.56 22.95
N ARG A 801 -10.10 -31.28 23.08
CA ARG A 801 -10.83 -30.16 22.45
C ARG A 801 -10.37 -29.92 21.01
N TRP A 802 -9.08 -30.11 20.71
CA TRP A 802 -8.52 -29.84 19.39
C TRP A 802 -8.71 -30.96 18.37
N THR A 803 -8.89 -32.23 18.77
CA THR A 803 -9.27 -33.30 17.82
C THR A 803 -10.57 -33.01 17.06
N LYS A 804 -11.57 -32.38 17.70
CA LYS A 804 -12.81 -31.95 17.03
C LYS A 804 -12.55 -30.84 16.00
N ILE A 805 -11.59 -29.96 16.27
CA ILE A 805 -11.17 -28.90 15.33
C ILE A 805 -10.40 -29.52 14.16
N ILE A 806 -9.39 -30.36 14.43
CA ILE A 806 -8.58 -31.06 13.42
C ILE A 806 -9.46 -31.91 12.47
N TYR A 807 -10.47 -32.62 12.99
CA TYR A 807 -11.38 -33.42 12.17
C TYR A 807 -12.21 -32.54 11.21
N ASN A 808 -12.83 -31.47 11.74
CA ASN A 808 -13.56 -30.50 10.93
C ASN A 808 -12.63 -29.83 9.89
N HIS A 809 -11.43 -29.44 10.29
CA HIS A 809 -10.45 -28.76 9.44
C HIS A 809 -10.03 -29.62 8.23
N LYS A 810 -9.82 -30.94 8.40
CA LYS A 810 -9.53 -31.84 7.27
C LYS A 810 -10.71 -31.98 6.31
N TYR A 811 -11.94 -31.98 6.83
CA TYR A 811 -13.16 -32.06 6.01
C TYR A 811 -13.37 -30.78 5.19
N LEU A 812 -13.28 -29.62 5.85
CA LEU A 812 -13.50 -28.30 5.25
C LEU A 812 -12.38 -27.90 4.26
N TRP A 813 -11.15 -28.36 4.48
CA TRP A 813 -10.05 -28.20 3.52
C TRP A 813 -10.34 -28.92 2.20
N ASN A 814 -10.80 -30.17 2.29
CA ASN A 814 -11.13 -30.97 1.11
C ASN A 814 -12.31 -30.39 0.33
N ALA A 815 -13.35 -29.87 1.02
CA ALA A 815 -14.44 -29.15 0.37
C ALA A 815 -13.94 -27.89 -0.37
N SER A 816 -13.10 -27.09 0.28
CA SER A 816 -12.54 -25.85 -0.29
C SER A 816 -11.69 -26.07 -1.55
N ARG A 817 -10.97 -27.21 -1.65
CA ARG A 817 -10.25 -27.61 -2.88
C ARG A 817 -11.16 -28.20 -3.98
N GLN A 818 -12.39 -28.60 -3.66
CA GLN A 818 -13.34 -29.19 -4.62
C GLN A 818 -14.33 -28.19 -5.21
N GLY A 819 -14.34 -26.93 -4.76
CA GLY A 819 -15.24 -25.90 -5.27
C GLY A 819 -16.71 -26.06 -4.86
N ASN A 820 -17.02 -27.08 -4.04
CA ASN A 820 -18.35 -27.29 -3.47
C ASN A 820 -18.47 -26.49 -2.17
N ALA A 821 -19.27 -25.41 -2.20
CA ALA A 821 -19.73 -24.67 -1.02
C ALA A 821 -21.03 -25.30 -0.48
#